data_AF-A0A9P1D830-F1
#
_entry.id   AF-A0A9P1D830-F1
#
_cell.length_a   1.000
_cell.length_b   1.000
_cell.length_c   1.000
_cell.angle_alpha   90.00
_cell.angle_beta   90.00
_cell.angle_gamma   90.00
#
_symmetry.space_group_name_H-M   'P 1'
#
loop_
_entity.id
_entity.type
_entity.pdbx_description
1 polymer ?
#
loop_
_entity_poly.entity_id
_entity_poly.type
_entity_poly.pdbx_seq_one_letter_code
_entity_poly.pdbx_strand_id
1 'polypeptide(L)'
;MPLTYEQIWPGLPTPHHGGLVDILEVVDGKLKARLLRPELMLREITEEIPRPLVWPRVVKALWERNLVAPVQTRPTVHGVPVLNGAFGVIKPEKFTDSGLPVLRMIIDLRASNTILDQLEGDVWTLTGAASFQKLMVGPNEELLVSGDDLNSAFYLFRLPEKWPNYLALRKPVPWSVFEPGKAGETLVGLRVLPMGWSSAVAVMQNAHRQLALRTELRYGAGLLAKAEIRKDAVFPSLDEAPVARTLEGKAPEEQTRLRKAYEWWGIPTNEGKALERTGLQIYAGKAVHVLQFRRCLFSVLQEVFTSIAQNPERVRATTSLYDEMLVLESLLPVVVSDLKANIDPVVTVSDASETGGGACYASRLSRLGVEELEEMMDAEGPVDQTPGDDFRDVSQKIVVIDLFAGIGGLERALELAQLKPWFTVAVESDPDCRRCLRRGSPCQGLSRLSVDRRHLEDPRSKLFHDAAGVMKMVKEESKLLGMWCIRFLENVVADDVDIQEMSLALEMRPRLVDSQYLFRARRPRLFWFSVDLVSHEEVEVREHELFDEVIYGAATEPMSSVLCPGCRWIPGERDSGKRFPTFTRAIPRPRPPKAPAGLASTSEEGLQRWKKDGYRYPPYTYERDYMIEEEDGHLRPLKACEREVLMGFKKGHTMDLARKPPESPEEKQKLEDQRCAAIGNAFHATVVAALLDHMLWSFGVKPLVGHHEIVESWASEIKRLATVAEVHEVEVVLDQAPKGEDPG
;
A
#
# COMPACT_ATOMS: atom_id res chain seq x y z
N MET A 1 11.72 1.81 13.83
CA MET A 1 11.81 3.06 14.62
C MET A 1 13.05 3.08 15.51
N PRO A 2 13.59 4.25 15.87
CA PRO A 2 14.57 4.40 16.95
C PRO A 2 14.02 3.91 18.30
N LEU A 3 14.89 3.40 19.18
CA LEU A 3 14.48 2.91 20.50
C LEU A 3 14.46 4.05 21.53
N THR A 4 13.29 4.39 22.06
CA THR A 4 13.17 5.19 23.29
C THR A 4 12.96 4.27 24.49
N TYR A 5 13.47 4.65 25.66
CA TYR A 5 13.33 3.86 26.90
C TYR A 5 11.85 3.64 27.29
N GLU A 6 11.06 4.71 27.19
CA GLU A 6 9.63 4.73 27.49
C GLU A 6 8.84 3.74 26.64
N GLN A 7 9.03 3.76 25.32
CA GLN A 7 8.27 2.89 24.42
C GLN A 7 8.67 1.40 24.53
N ILE A 8 9.93 1.08 24.87
CA ILE A 8 10.36 -0.32 25.03
C ILE A 8 10.08 -0.88 26.43
N TRP A 9 9.92 -0.02 27.45
CA TRP A 9 9.78 -0.43 28.84
C TRP A 9 8.66 -1.46 29.06
N PRO A 10 7.44 -1.31 28.51
CA PRO A 10 6.37 -2.32 28.62
C PRO A 10 6.62 -3.62 27.83
N GLY A 11 7.76 -3.73 27.14
CA GLY A 11 8.21 -4.93 26.45
C GLY A 11 9.43 -5.62 27.04
N LEU A 12 10.12 -5.00 28.00
CA LEU A 12 11.27 -5.60 28.67
C LEU A 12 10.82 -6.51 29.84
N PRO A 13 11.60 -7.55 30.20
CA PRO A 13 11.35 -8.32 31.41
C PRO A 13 11.48 -7.44 32.67
N THR A 14 10.99 -7.95 33.81
CA THR A 14 11.33 -7.36 35.11
C THR A 14 12.83 -7.55 35.40
N PRO A 15 13.44 -6.72 36.28
CA PRO A 15 14.83 -6.90 36.70
C PRO A 15 15.18 -8.29 37.24
N HIS A 16 14.21 -9.00 37.81
CA HIS A 16 14.38 -10.35 38.37
C HIS A 16 14.34 -11.47 37.32
N HIS A 17 13.66 -11.27 36.17
CA HIS A 17 13.53 -12.31 35.14
C HIS A 17 14.64 -12.28 34.07
N GLY A 18 15.37 -11.16 33.93
CA GLY A 18 16.42 -11.06 32.92
C GLY A 18 17.66 -11.89 33.28
N GLY A 19 18.04 -12.83 32.42
CA GLY A 19 19.19 -13.72 32.66
C GLY A 19 19.03 -14.63 33.89
N LEU A 20 17.79 -14.96 34.24
CA LEU A 20 17.38 -15.79 35.37
C LEU A 20 17.97 -17.22 35.30
N VAL A 21 17.84 -17.87 34.14
CA VAL A 21 18.24 -19.26 33.94
C VAL A 21 19.62 -19.31 33.31
N ASP A 22 20.60 -19.97 33.94
CA ASP A 22 21.87 -20.24 33.26
C ASP A 22 21.65 -21.26 32.13
N ILE A 23 21.92 -20.86 30.89
CA ILE A 23 21.69 -21.75 29.74
C ILE A 23 22.48 -23.06 29.88
N LEU A 24 23.64 -23.05 30.53
CA LEU A 24 24.50 -24.23 30.69
C LEU A 24 23.97 -25.26 31.67
N GLU A 25 22.94 -24.95 32.46
CA GLU A 25 22.25 -25.90 33.35
C GLU A 25 21.07 -26.61 32.69
N VAL A 26 20.58 -26.04 31.58
CA VAL A 26 19.39 -26.53 30.86
C VAL A 26 19.70 -27.07 29.47
N VAL A 27 20.90 -26.89 28.89
CA VAL A 27 21.28 -27.55 27.62
C VAL A 27 22.01 -28.88 27.82
N ASP A 28 22.05 -29.71 26.78
CA ASP A 28 22.81 -30.96 26.78
C ASP A 28 24.34 -30.74 26.77
N GLY A 29 25.10 -31.81 26.99
CA GLY A 29 26.57 -31.77 27.05
C GLY A 29 27.27 -31.38 25.74
N LYS A 30 26.70 -31.71 24.57
CA LYS A 30 27.25 -31.36 23.25
C LYS A 30 27.11 -29.86 23.01
N LEU A 31 25.93 -29.31 23.28
CA LEU A 31 25.64 -27.89 23.12
C LEU A 31 26.37 -27.04 24.18
N LYS A 32 26.42 -27.50 25.44
CA LYS A 32 27.24 -26.91 26.52
C LYS A 32 28.71 -26.76 26.11
N ALA A 33 29.29 -27.80 25.51
CA ALA A 33 30.68 -27.80 25.05
C ALA A 33 30.97 -26.88 23.84
N ARG A 34 29.94 -26.45 23.09
CA ARG A 34 30.02 -25.40 22.06
C ARG A 34 29.83 -24.01 22.67
N LEU A 35 28.81 -23.80 23.50
CA LEU A 35 28.51 -22.51 24.15
C LEU A 35 29.64 -22.00 25.06
N LEU A 36 30.44 -22.90 25.64
CA LEU A 36 31.64 -22.52 26.42
C LEU A 36 32.83 -22.01 25.58
N ARG A 37 32.80 -22.24 24.25
CA ARG A 37 33.90 -21.96 23.32
C ARG A 37 33.41 -21.21 22.06
N PRO A 38 32.83 -20.00 22.20
CA PRO A 38 32.42 -19.17 21.06
C PRO A 38 33.56 -18.87 20.08
N GLU A 39 34.81 -18.87 20.56
CA GLU A 39 36.00 -18.72 19.70
C GLU A 39 36.12 -19.79 18.60
N LEU A 40 35.57 -21.00 18.81
CA LEU A 40 35.56 -22.09 17.84
C LEU A 40 34.37 -22.04 16.87
N MET A 41 33.55 -20.99 16.94
CA MET A 41 32.42 -20.76 16.04
C MET A 41 32.72 -19.65 15.02
N LEU A 42 33.89 -19.03 15.08
CA LEU A 42 34.30 -17.99 14.14
C LEU A 42 34.63 -18.60 12.77
N ARG A 43 34.01 -18.08 11.72
CA ARG A 43 34.31 -18.41 10.31
C ARG A 43 34.95 -17.25 9.57
N GLU A 44 35.84 -17.56 8.63
CA GLU A 44 36.41 -16.57 7.71
C GLU A 44 35.35 -16.12 6.70
N ILE A 45 35.28 -14.81 6.44
CA ILE A 45 34.30 -14.19 5.54
C ILE A 45 34.92 -13.01 4.79
N THR A 46 34.38 -12.69 3.62
CA THR A 46 34.79 -11.57 2.75
C THR A 46 33.68 -10.53 2.53
N GLU A 47 32.56 -10.65 3.25
CA GLU A 47 31.34 -9.85 3.05
C GLU A 47 31.32 -8.57 3.91
N GLU A 48 30.57 -7.55 3.46
CA GLU A 48 30.45 -6.27 4.16
C GLU A 48 29.56 -6.36 5.41
N ILE A 49 29.95 -5.67 6.48
CA ILE A 49 29.32 -5.77 7.81
C ILE A 49 28.25 -4.67 8.03
N PRO A 50 26.96 -5.02 8.26
CA PRO A 50 25.89 -4.05 8.53
C PRO A 50 26.14 -3.14 9.74
N ARG A 51 25.60 -1.90 9.73
CA ARG A 51 25.92 -0.84 10.70
C ARG A 51 24.74 -0.25 11.54
N PRO A 52 23.94 -1.07 12.25
CA PRO A 52 22.79 -0.60 13.04
C PRO A 52 23.14 0.20 14.33
N LEU A 53 22.17 0.98 14.84
CA LEU A 53 22.32 1.98 15.92
C LEU A 53 21.63 1.55 17.25
N VAL A 54 22.05 2.09 18.41
CA VAL A 54 21.49 1.84 19.77
C VAL A 54 21.73 3.07 20.68
N TRP A 55 20.84 3.45 21.62
CA TRP A 55 20.95 4.69 22.44
C TRP A 55 21.32 4.50 23.94
N PRO A 56 21.98 5.49 24.61
CA PRO A 56 22.55 5.28 25.96
C PRO A 56 21.54 5.08 27.10
N ARG A 57 20.40 5.80 27.10
CA ARG A 57 19.37 5.64 28.14
C ARG A 57 18.76 4.23 28.15
N VAL A 58 18.67 3.60 26.98
CA VAL A 58 18.24 2.21 26.83
C VAL A 58 19.25 1.26 27.48
N VAL A 59 20.55 1.48 27.28
CA VAL A 59 21.61 0.61 27.84
C VAL A 59 21.55 0.53 29.37
N LYS A 60 21.30 1.64 30.08
CA LYS A 60 21.12 1.61 31.55
C LYS A 60 19.98 0.66 31.97
N ALA A 61 18.83 0.76 31.30
CA ALA A 61 17.66 -0.06 31.60
C ALA A 61 17.85 -1.56 31.28
N LEU A 62 18.66 -1.87 30.27
CA LEU A 62 19.07 -3.24 29.94
C LEU A 62 20.07 -3.80 30.96
N TRP A 63 21.00 -2.97 31.45
CA TRP A 63 21.96 -3.32 32.48
C TRP A 63 21.29 -3.62 33.82
N GLU A 64 20.38 -2.74 34.26
CA GLU A 64 19.53 -2.93 35.45
C GLU A 64 18.65 -4.19 35.40
N ARG A 65 18.54 -4.83 34.22
CA ARG A 65 17.83 -6.09 33.96
C ARG A 65 18.74 -7.26 33.61
N ASN A 66 20.05 -7.15 33.81
CA ASN A 66 21.04 -8.20 33.49
C ASN A 66 21.06 -8.65 32.02
N LEU A 67 20.48 -7.88 31.08
CA LEU A 67 20.34 -8.27 29.67
C LEU A 67 21.62 -8.01 28.84
N VAL A 68 22.47 -7.11 29.33
CA VAL A 68 23.74 -6.73 28.72
C VAL A 68 24.87 -6.74 29.76
N ALA A 69 26.12 -6.74 29.28
CA ALA A 69 27.30 -6.48 30.09
C ALA A 69 28.32 -5.63 29.29
N PRO A 70 29.19 -4.85 29.96
CA PRO A 70 30.35 -4.24 29.31
C PRO A 70 31.21 -5.29 28.62
N VAL A 71 31.69 -5.00 27.40
CA VAL A 71 32.59 -5.91 26.67
C VAL A 71 34.05 -5.58 26.98
N GLN A 72 34.90 -6.60 26.93
CA GLN A 72 36.35 -6.47 27.05
C GLN A 72 37.03 -6.55 25.68
N THR A 73 36.47 -7.35 24.78
CA THR A 73 36.99 -7.59 23.43
C THR A 73 35.84 -7.58 22.41
N ARG A 74 36.17 -7.63 21.12
CA ARG A 74 35.21 -7.83 20.03
C ARG A 74 35.92 -8.49 18.83
N PRO A 75 35.29 -9.43 18.11
CA PRO A 75 35.83 -9.94 16.86
C PRO A 75 36.09 -8.81 15.84
N THR A 76 37.11 -8.99 15.02
CA THR A 76 37.41 -8.12 13.88
C THR A 76 37.56 -8.96 12.62
N VAL A 77 37.12 -8.41 11.48
CA VAL A 77 37.27 -8.99 10.14
C VAL A 77 37.94 -7.91 9.29
N HIS A 78 39.09 -8.22 8.69
CA HIS A 78 39.92 -7.26 7.95
C HIS A 78 40.18 -5.93 8.72
N GLY A 79 40.35 -6.02 10.05
CA GLY A 79 40.53 -4.87 10.94
C GLY A 79 39.24 -4.13 11.34
N VAL A 80 38.11 -4.40 10.69
CA VAL A 80 36.80 -3.81 11.02
C VAL A 80 36.16 -4.57 12.18
N PRO A 81 35.70 -3.89 13.26
CA PRO A 81 35.05 -4.55 14.38
C PRO A 81 33.62 -5.00 14.04
N VAL A 82 33.30 -6.24 14.40
CA VAL A 82 31.96 -6.81 14.22
C VAL A 82 31.03 -6.27 15.30
N LEU A 83 30.09 -5.42 14.91
CA LEU A 83 29.23 -4.66 15.82
C LEU A 83 27.77 -4.64 15.35
N ASN A 84 26.89 -5.03 16.27
CA ASN A 84 25.46 -5.22 16.08
C ASN A 84 24.66 -4.00 16.55
N GLY A 85 23.33 -4.07 16.50
CA GLY A 85 22.47 -2.97 16.96
C GLY A 85 21.05 -3.40 17.25
N ALA A 86 20.13 -2.45 17.39
CA ALA A 86 18.76 -2.77 17.78
C ALA A 86 17.76 -1.69 17.31
N PHE A 87 16.56 -2.11 16.96
CA PHE A 87 15.50 -1.23 16.45
C PHE A 87 14.13 -1.60 17.03
N GLY A 88 13.22 -0.62 17.04
CA GLY A 88 11.86 -0.78 17.55
C GLY A 88 10.87 -1.11 16.45
N VAL A 89 10.03 -2.12 16.69
CA VAL A 89 8.85 -2.48 15.89
C VAL A 89 7.59 -2.26 16.73
N ILE A 90 6.58 -1.57 16.20
CA ILE A 90 5.35 -1.25 16.94
C ILE A 90 4.63 -2.54 17.39
N LYS A 91 4.15 -2.57 18.64
CA LYS A 91 3.12 -3.51 19.10
C LYS A 91 1.76 -2.91 18.72
N PRO A 92 0.94 -3.56 17.87
CA PRO A 92 -0.42 -3.13 17.63
C PRO A 92 -1.19 -2.95 18.95
N GLU A 93 -2.05 -1.94 19.00
CA GLU A 93 -3.01 -1.68 20.10
C GLU A 93 -2.38 -1.51 21.50
N LYS A 94 -1.08 -1.18 21.58
CA LYS A 94 -0.40 -0.92 22.87
C LYS A 94 0.30 0.42 22.88
N PHE A 95 -0.09 1.27 23.82
CA PHE A 95 0.43 2.61 24.03
C PHE A 95 1.02 2.75 25.44
N THR A 96 1.94 3.69 25.62
CA THR A 96 2.46 4.13 26.92
C THR A 96 1.50 5.10 27.59
N ASP A 97 1.70 5.40 28.87
CA ASP A 97 0.86 6.36 29.62
C ASP A 97 0.86 7.77 29.01
N SER A 98 1.90 8.10 28.23
CA SER A 98 2.06 9.33 27.44
C SER A 98 1.43 9.30 26.04
N GLY A 99 0.81 8.18 25.64
CA GLY A 99 0.18 7.99 24.32
C GLY A 99 1.13 7.56 23.20
N LEU A 100 2.42 7.29 23.46
CA LEU A 100 3.34 6.79 22.43
C LEU A 100 3.13 5.29 22.17
N PRO A 101 3.30 4.79 20.93
CA PRO A 101 3.18 3.37 20.65
C PRO A 101 4.30 2.56 21.31
N VAL A 102 3.94 1.44 21.95
CA VAL A 102 4.89 0.52 22.58
C VAL A 102 5.69 -0.23 21.53
N LEU A 103 7.01 -0.32 21.71
CA LEU A 103 7.93 -0.97 20.78
C LEU A 103 8.38 -2.35 21.30
N ARG A 104 8.37 -3.35 20.41
CA ARG A 104 9.21 -4.55 20.52
C ARG A 104 10.64 -4.15 20.20
N MET A 105 11.57 -4.36 21.13
CA MET A 105 13.00 -4.22 20.86
C MET A 105 13.48 -5.45 20.07
N ILE A 106 13.86 -5.24 18.82
CA ILE A 106 14.50 -6.26 17.97
C ILE A 106 16.01 -6.02 18.00
N ILE A 107 16.79 -7.10 18.14
CA ILE A 107 18.25 -7.04 18.02
C ILE A 107 18.64 -7.43 16.60
N ASP A 108 19.32 -6.53 15.89
CA ASP A 108 19.93 -6.83 14.60
C ASP A 108 21.31 -7.46 14.82
N LEU A 109 21.35 -8.79 14.77
CA LEU A 109 22.57 -9.59 14.89
C LEU A 109 23.11 -10.08 13.55
N ARG A 110 22.74 -9.47 12.41
CA ARG A 110 23.26 -9.85 11.09
C ARG A 110 24.79 -9.89 11.08
N ALA A 111 25.45 -8.86 11.63
CA ALA A 111 26.91 -8.79 11.73
C ALA A 111 27.53 -10.00 12.48
N SER A 112 27.03 -10.37 13.66
CA SER A 112 27.49 -11.58 14.36
C SER A 112 27.09 -12.88 13.66
N ASN A 113 25.93 -12.93 13.00
CA ASN A 113 25.51 -14.11 12.22
C ASN A 113 26.41 -14.34 11.00
N THR A 114 26.99 -13.30 10.40
CA THR A 114 27.95 -13.46 9.29
C THR A 114 29.23 -14.15 9.78
N ILE A 115 29.72 -13.87 10.99
CA ILE A 115 30.97 -14.50 11.51
C ILE A 115 30.78 -15.75 12.36
N LEU A 116 29.56 -16.11 12.79
CA LEU A 116 29.31 -17.25 13.67
C LEU A 116 28.64 -18.42 12.94
N ASP A 117 29.23 -19.60 13.07
CA ASP A 117 28.58 -20.89 12.73
C ASP A 117 27.25 -21.04 13.44
N GLN A 118 26.22 -21.48 12.71
CA GLN A 118 24.92 -21.78 13.30
C GLN A 118 24.96 -23.11 14.05
N LEU A 119 24.49 -23.12 15.31
CA LEU A 119 24.28 -24.34 16.07
C LEU A 119 22.96 -24.98 15.62
N GLU A 120 22.99 -26.27 15.26
CA GLU A 120 21.80 -27.01 14.82
C GLU A 120 20.88 -27.41 15.97
N GLY A 121 21.46 -27.69 17.15
CA GLY A 121 20.75 -28.19 18.33
C GLY A 121 19.84 -29.37 18.01
N ASP A 122 18.58 -29.28 18.46
CA ASP A 122 17.51 -30.24 18.19
C ASP A 122 16.53 -29.77 17.09
N VAL A 123 16.79 -28.66 16.39
CA VAL A 123 15.81 -28.03 15.46
C VAL A 123 15.40 -28.98 14.33
N TRP A 124 16.34 -29.79 13.84
CA TRP A 124 16.09 -30.78 12.80
C TRP A 124 15.14 -31.91 13.26
N THR A 125 15.04 -32.16 14.58
CA THR A 125 14.11 -33.15 15.15
C THR A 125 12.66 -32.64 15.21
N LEU A 126 12.46 -31.31 15.16
CA LEU A 126 11.14 -30.68 15.33
C LEU A 126 10.13 -31.20 14.32
N THR A 127 9.01 -31.66 14.85
CA THR A 127 7.93 -32.26 14.08
C THR A 127 7.18 -31.19 13.27
N GLY A 128 6.90 -31.51 12.00
CA GLY A 128 6.21 -30.58 11.10
C GLY A 128 4.69 -30.65 11.22
N ALA A 129 4.02 -29.84 10.41
CA ALA A 129 2.59 -29.96 10.12
C ALA A 129 2.15 -31.38 9.80
N ALA A 130 2.80 -31.97 8.79
CA ALA A 130 2.52 -33.30 8.26
C ALA A 130 2.59 -34.43 9.29
N SER A 131 3.17 -34.24 10.48
CA SER A 131 3.15 -35.29 11.51
C SER A 131 1.77 -35.49 12.13
N PHE A 132 0.84 -34.54 11.98
CA PHE A 132 -0.57 -34.75 12.36
C PHE A 132 -1.31 -35.74 11.44
N GLN A 133 -0.78 -36.05 10.24
CA GLN A 133 -1.29 -37.14 9.37
C GLN A 133 -1.42 -38.50 10.06
N LYS A 134 -0.60 -38.71 11.10
CA LYS A 134 -0.53 -39.97 11.84
C LYS A 134 -1.58 -40.07 12.95
N LEU A 135 -2.37 -39.01 13.15
CA LEU A 135 -3.54 -39.01 14.01
C LEU A 135 -4.77 -39.33 13.18
N MET A 136 -5.45 -40.44 13.49
CA MET A 136 -6.84 -40.64 13.08
C MET A 136 -7.73 -40.50 14.30
N VAL A 137 -8.84 -39.79 14.13
CA VAL A 137 -9.85 -39.56 15.17
C VAL A 137 -11.15 -40.14 14.65
N GLY A 138 -11.67 -41.19 15.28
CA GLY A 138 -12.89 -41.87 14.87
C GLY A 138 -14.15 -41.01 15.04
N PRO A 139 -15.30 -41.42 14.45
CA PRO A 139 -16.53 -40.62 14.43
C PRO A 139 -17.16 -40.25 15.79
N ASN A 140 -16.66 -40.82 16.89
CA ASN A 140 -17.10 -40.55 18.27
C ASN A 140 -15.91 -40.21 19.21
N GLU A 141 -14.75 -39.88 18.65
CA GLU A 141 -13.54 -39.53 19.39
C GLU A 141 -13.28 -38.02 19.30
N GLU A 142 -12.59 -37.45 20.28
CA GLU A 142 -12.32 -36.02 20.39
C GLU A 142 -10.83 -35.81 20.65
N LEU A 143 -10.15 -35.06 19.77
CA LEU A 143 -8.74 -34.69 19.95
C LEU A 143 -8.65 -33.38 20.73
N LEU A 144 -8.25 -33.46 22.00
CA LEU A 144 -7.88 -32.31 22.82
C LEU A 144 -6.40 -31.98 22.62
N VAL A 145 -6.08 -30.71 22.41
CA VAL A 145 -4.71 -30.20 22.28
C VAL A 145 -4.56 -29.02 23.23
N SER A 146 -3.49 -29.02 24.01
CA SER A 146 -3.12 -27.89 24.88
C SER A 146 -1.67 -27.46 24.65
N GLY A 147 -1.31 -26.27 25.14
CA GLY A 147 0.05 -25.75 25.05
C GLY A 147 0.25 -24.52 25.92
N ASP A 148 1.51 -24.22 26.24
CA ASP A 148 1.94 -23.04 27.00
C ASP A 148 2.89 -22.18 26.17
N ASP A 149 2.86 -20.86 26.37
CA ASP A 149 3.88 -19.91 25.87
C ASP A 149 4.68 -19.33 27.04
N LEU A 150 5.96 -19.06 26.81
CA LEU A 150 6.88 -18.51 27.80
C LEU A 150 6.99 -17.00 27.67
N ASN A 151 6.69 -16.27 28.74
CA ASN A 151 6.77 -14.81 28.74
C ASN A 151 8.22 -14.36 28.58
N SER A 152 8.48 -13.57 27.54
CA SER A 152 9.80 -12.97 27.28
C SER A 152 10.95 -14.00 27.17
N ALA A 153 10.65 -15.24 26.74
CA ALA A 153 11.51 -16.42 26.79
C ALA A 153 13.02 -16.17 26.57
N PHE A 154 13.37 -15.52 25.46
CA PHE A 154 14.74 -15.23 25.05
C PHE A 154 15.53 -14.36 26.06
N TYR A 155 14.86 -13.45 26.77
CA TYR A 155 15.50 -12.66 27.82
C TYR A 155 15.75 -13.44 29.12
N LEU A 156 15.14 -14.62 29.31
CA LEU A 156 15.25 -15.41 30.54
C LEU A 156 16.59 -16.18 30.63
N PHE A 157 17.14 -16.60 29.50
CA PHE A 157 18.30 -17.50 29.47
C PHE A 157 19.61 -16.70 29.34
N ARG A 158 20.43 -16.77 30.38
CA ARG A 158 21.77 -16.17 30.45
C ARG A 158 22.78 -16.99 29.68
N LEU A 159 23.53 -16.32 28.80
CA LEU A 159 24.67 -16.88 28.08
C LEU A 159 25.96 -16.84 28.94
N PRO A 160 26.94 -17.72 28.68
CA PRO A 160 28.25 -17.68 29.32
C PRO A 160 28.99 -16.34 29.18
N GLU A 161 29.83 -16.00 30.14
CA GLU A 161 30.47 -14.67 30.29
C GLU A 161 31.27 -14.16 29.07
N LYS A 162 31.73 -15.06 28.20
CA LYS A 162 32.41 -14.70 26.95
C LYS A 162 31.49 -14.03 25.93
N TRP A 163 30.20 -14.39 25.89
CA TRP A 163 29.27 -14.07 24.79
C TRP A 163 29.00 -12.58 24.53
N PRO A 164 28.95 -11.68 25.54
CA PRO A 164 28.86 -10.24 25.29
C PRO A 164 29.92 -9.71 24.30
N ASN A 165 31.15 -10.25 24.32
CA ASN A 165 32.21 -9.84 23.38
C ASN A 165 31.88 -10.21 21.91
N TYR A 166 31.12 -11.29 21.69
CA TYR A 166 30.71 -11.78 20.36
C TYR A 166 29.37 -11.21 19.89
N LEU A 167 28.60 -10.61 20.81
CA LEU A 167 27.27 -10.05 20.61
C LEU A 167 27.25 -8.55 20.98
N ALA A 168 28.37 -7.87 20.69
CA ALA A 168 28.59 -6.47 21.02
C ALA A 168 27.70 -5.54 20.18
N LEU A 169 27.10 -4.53 20.82
CA LEU A 169 26.30 -3.49 20.21
C LEU A 169 27.17 -2.27 19.86
N ARG A 170 26.86 -1.59 18.77
CA ARG A 170 27.73 -0.60 18.11
C ARG A 170 27.97 0.70 18.88
N LYS A 171 27.05 1.13 19.76
CA LYS A 171 27.13 2.46 20.38
C LYS A 171 27.94 2.45 21.67
N PRO A 172 29.02 3.24 21.79
CA PRO A 172 29.72 3.46 23.05
C PRO A 172 28.79 4.07 24.10
N VAL A 173 29.05 3.75 25.36
CA VAL A 173 28.38 4.32 26.53
C VAL A 173 29.41 4.68 27.61
N PRO A 174 29.19 5.76 28.38
CA PRO A 174 30.08 6.12 29.48
C PRO A 174 30.17 5.03 30.56
N TRP A 175 31.36 4.81 31.12
CA TRP A 175 31.54 3.88 32.25
C TRP A 175 30.68 4.23 33.47
N SER A 176 30.34 5.51 33.65
CA SER A 176 29.43 6.01 34.69
C SER A 176 28.01 5.43 34.65
N VAL A 177 27.61 4.74 33.57
CA VAL A 177 26.37 3.96 33.50
C VAL A 177 26.42 2.70 34.38
N PHE A 178 27.62 2.12 34.57
CA PHE A 178 27.85 0.88 35.33
C PHE A 178 28.51 1.15 36.68
N GLU A 179 29.51 2.04 36.69
CA GLU A 179 30.35 2.38 37.84
C GLU A 179 30.38 3.91 38.00
N PRO A 180 29.53 4.49 38.87
CA PRO A 180 29.47 5.93 39.07
C PRO A 180 30.85 6.54 39.39
N GLY A 181 31.23 7.59 38.65
CA GLY A 181 32.52 8.27 38.81
C GLY A 181 33.67 7.71 37.96
N LYS A 182 33.51 6.57 37.29
CA LYS A 182 34.53 6.01 36.38
C LYS A 182 34.53 6.73 35.03
N ALA A 183 35.70 7.22 34.63
CA ALA A 183 35.90 7.95 33.38
C ALA A 183 36.05 7.00 32.16
N GLY A 184 35.81 7.56 30.97
CA GLY A 184 35.92 6.85 29.68
C GLY A 184 34.61 6.18 29.23
N GLU A 185 34.67 5.54 28.07
CA GLU A 185 33.55 4.83 27.46
C GLU A 185 33.85 3.34 27.28
N THR A 186 32.79 2.55 27.09
CA THR A 186 32.85 1.13 26.74
C THR A 186 31.70 0.75 25.80
N LEU A 187 31.81 -0.39 25.15
CA LEU A 187 30.70 -1.00 24.41
C LEU A 187 29.99 -2.02 25.31
N VAL A 188 28.72 -2.31 25.00
CA VAL A 188 27.96 -3.37 25.69
C VAL A 188 27.62 -4.50 24.74
N GLY A 189 27.56 -5.71 25.28
CA GLY A 189 27.15 -6.90 24.55
C GLY A 189 26.05 -7.65 25.27
N LEU A 190 25.32 -8.46 24.52
CA LEU A 190 24.15 -9.19 25.03
C LEU A 190 24.60 -10.33 25.95
N ARG A 191 24.03 -10.36 27.16
CA ARG A 191 24.29 -11.37 28.19
C ARG A 191 23.24 -12.50 28.18
N VAL A 192 22.13 -12.29 27.46
CA VAL A 192 21.01 -13.24 27.35
C VAL A 192 20.84 -13.72 25.92
N LEU A 193 20.17 -14.86 25.74
CA LEU A 193 19.93 -15.53 24.45
C LEU A 193 19.08 -14.65 23.52
N PRO A 194 19.64 -13.99 22.49
CA PRO A 194 18.93 -12.88 21.86
C PRO A 194 18.08 -13.31 20.66
N MET A 195 16.84 -12.79 20.57
CA MET A 195 16.05 -12.86 19.33
C MET A 195 16.78 -12.07 18.23
N GLY A 196 17.28 -12.81 17.23
CA GLY A 196 18.10 -12.28 16.14
C GLY A 196 19.35 -13.11 15.86
N TRP A 197 19.85 -13.89 16.84
CA TRP A 197 20.99 -14.79 16.63
C TRP A 197 20.54 -16.07 15.93
N SER A 198 21.25 -16.47 14.87
CA SER A 198 20.93 -17.64 14.05
C SER A 198 20.78 -18.94 14.87
N SER A 199 21.54 -19.06 15.96
CA SER A 199 21.53 -20.24 16.84
C SER A 199 20.51 -20.15 17.99
N ALA A 200 19.82 -19.01 18.18
CA ALA A 200 18.97 -18.80 19.35
C ALA A 200 17.83 -19.82 19.44
N VAL A 201 17.17 -20.13 18.32
CA VAL A 201 16.10 -21.13 18.25
C VAL A 201 16.62 -22.53 18.60
N ALA A 202 17.81 -22.90 18.11
CA ALA A 202 18.40 -24.20 18.38
C ALA A 202 18.82 -24.40 19.84
N VAL A 203 19.37 -23.35 20.44
CA VAL A 203 19.72 -23.33 21.85
C VAL A 203 18.47 -23.37 22.73
N MET A 204 17.46 -22.56 22.41
CA MET A 204 16.18 -22.55 23.13
C MET A 204 15.45 -23.89 23.01
N GLN A 205 15.41 -24.50 21.83
CA GLN A 205 14.74 -25.78 21.61
C GLN A 205 15.38 -26.90 22.44
N ASN A 206 16.72 -26.98 22.45
CA ASN A 206 17.43 -27.96 23.27
C ASN A 206 17.18 -27.71 24.77
N ALA A 207 17.27 -26.45 25.22
CA ALA A 207 17.00 -26.07 26.61
C ALA A 207 15.58 -26.46 27.08
N HIS A 208 14.58 -26.14 26.25
CA HIS A 208 13.18 -26.47 26.49
C HIS A 208 12.96 -27.98 26.56
N ARG A 209 13.58 -28.72 25.64
CA ARG A 209 13.50 -30.18 25.54
C ARG A 209 14.14 -30.88 26.74
N GLN A 210 15.30 -30.40 27.20
CA GLN A 210 15.92 -30.90 28.43
C GLN A 210 15.05 -30.62 29.67
N LEU A 211 14.47 -29.41 29.80
CA LEU A 211 13.53 -29.08 30.87
C LEU A 211 12.33 -30.03 30.89
N ALA A 212 11.78 -30.36 29.72
CA ALA A 212 10.66 -31.29 29.58
C ALA A 212 11.04 -32.75 29.92
N LEU A 213 12.14 -33.26 29.37
CA LEU A 213 12.46 -34.70 29.41
C LEU A 213 13.25 -35.15 30.65
N ARG A 214 14.02 -34.27 31.29
CA ARG A 214 14.83 -34.68 32.45
C ARG A 214 13.96 -34.91 33.68
N THR A 215 14.40 -35.82 34.55
CA THR A 215 13.71 -36.22 35.78
C THR A 215 13.39 -35.05 36.72
N GLU A 216 12.29 -35.16 37.47
CA GLU A 216 11.92 -34.22 38.54
C GLU A 216 13.00 -34.05 39.62
N LEU A 217 13.74 -35.13 39.94
CA LEU A 217 14.92 -35.11 40.81
C LEU A 217 16.08 -34.24 40.29
N ARG A 218 16.01 -33.80 39.03
CA ARG A 218 16.92 -32.86 38.38
C ARG A 218 16.16 -31.61 37.88
N TYR A 219 15.07 -31.27 38.56
CA TYR A 219 14.28 -30.05 38.36
C TYR A 219 13.68 -29.92 36.95
N GLY A 220 13.35 -31.04 36.30
CA GLY A 220 12.61 -31.09 35.04
C GLY A 220 11.19 -31.63 35.21
N ALA A 221 10.44 -31.67 34.10
CA ALA A 221 9.06 -32.14 34.08
C ALA A 221 8.93 -33.67 34.02
N GLY A 222 10.03 -34.40 33.79
CA GLY A 222 10.06 -35.86 33.75
C GLY A 222 9.13 -36.49 32.71
N LEU A 223 8.91 -35.82 31.57
CA LEU A 223 8.04 -36.32 30.51
C LEU A 223 8.69 -37.51 29.79
N LEU A 224 7.86 -38.44 29.31
CA LEU A 224 8.33 -39.66 28.66
C LEU A 224 8.89 -39.34 27.27
N ALA A 225 10.20 -39.48 27.10
CA ALA A 225 10.88 -39.24 25.81
C ALA A 225 10.36 -40.12 24.64
N LYS A 226 9.67 -41.23 24.93
CA LYS A 226 8.99 -42.06 23.93
C LYS A 226 7.65 -41.49 23.44
N ALA A 227 7.03 -40.59 24.20
CA ALA A 227 5.80 -39.89 23.82
C ALA A 227 6.09 -38.58 23.04
N GLU A 228 7.36 -38.19 22.91
CA GLU A 228 7.78 -36.99 22.18
C GLU A 228 7.64 -37.20 20.67
N ILE A 229 6.68 -36.52 20.04
CA ILE A 229 6.48 -36.57 18.58
C ILE A 229 7.62 -35.82 17.88
N ARG A 230 8.50 -36.54 17.17
CA ARG A 230 9.65 -35.98 16.41
C ARG A 230 9.78 -36.57 15.01
N LYS A 231 10.56 -35.92 14.15
CA LYS A 231 10.89 -36.43 12.79
C LYS A 231 11.80 -37.65 12.79
N ASP A 232 12.69 -37.75 13.77
CA ASP A 232 13.71 -38.79 13.90
C ASP A 232 13.31 -39.94 14.83
N ALA A 233 12.04 -39.98 15.24
CA ALA A 233 11.49 -40.99 16.14
C ALA A 233 10.32 -41.75 15.50
N VAL A 234 10.09 -42.97 15.98
CA VAL A 234 8.83 -43.69 15.73
C VAL A 234 7.71 -42.89 16.41
N PHE A 235 6.58 -42.74 15.71
CA PHE A 235 5.42 -42.05 16.26
C PHE A 235 4.82 -42.86 17.43
N PRO A 236 4.48 -42.23 18.56
CA PRO A 236 3.96 -42.96 19.72
C PRO A 236 2.60 -43.61 19.41
N SER A 237 2.34 -44.77 20.00
CA SER A 237 0.98 -45.32 20.11
C SER A 237 0.16 -44.43 21.05
N LEU A 238 -1.14 -44.29 20.76
CA LEU A 238 -2.09 -43.43 21.46
C LEU A 238 -3.25 -44.23 22.08
N ASP A 239 -3.11 -45.56 22.14
CA ASP A 239 -4.21 -46.51 22.40
C ASP A 239 -4.71 -46.51 23.86
N GLU A 240 -4.06 -45.75 24.77
CA GLU A 240 -4.37 -45.67 26.21
C GLU A 240 -4.77 -44.24 26.67
N ALA A 241 -5.37 -43.42 25.79
CA ALA A 241 -5.79 -42.06 26.14
C ALA A 241 -7.01 -42.01 27.10
N PRO A 242 -7.04 -41.14 28.12
CA PRO A 242 -8.22 -40.97 28.99
C PRO A 242 -9.42 -40.38 28.24
N VAL A 243 -10.64 -40.66 28.75
CA VAL A 243 -11.89 -40.16 28.17
C VAL A 243 -11.92 -38.63 28.14
N ALA A 244 -11.94 -38.04 26.93
CA ALA A 244 -11.81 -36.60 26.67
C ALA A 244 -12.68 -35.71 27.59
N ARG A 245 -13.95 -36.07 27.79
CA ARG A 245 -14.90 -35.35 28.67
C ARG A 245 -14.44 -35.16 30.12
N THR A 246 -13.48 -35.94 30.61
CA THR A 246 -12.96 -35.82 31.99
C THR A 246 -11.81 -34.81 32.10
N LEU A 247 -11.16 -34.50 30.97
CA LEU A 247 -10.02 -33.60 30.81
C LEU A 247 -10.40 -32.22 30.24
N GLU A 248 -11.59 -32.07 29.67
CA GLU A 248 -12.06 -30.80 29.13
C GLU A 248 -12.01 -29.66 30.18
N GLY A 249 -11.45 -28.51 29.79
CA GLY A 249 -11.22 -27.37 30.69
C GLY A 249 -10.13 -27.57 31.74
N LYS A 250 -9.29 -28.61 31.63
CA LYS A 250 -8.16 -28.87 32.53
C LYS A 250 -6.87 -29.06 31.74
N ALA A 251 -5.76 -28.55 32.28
CA ALA A 251 -4.45 -28.88 31.74
C ALA A 251 -4.14 -30.38 31.95
N PRO A 252 -3.67 -31.13 30.94
CA PRO A 252 -3.18 -32.49 31.11
C PRO A 252 -2.03 -32.57 32.13
N GLU A 253 -1.77 -33.77 32.63
CA GLU A 253 -0.78 -34.00 33.69
C GLU A 253 0.63 -33.61 33.22
N GLU A 254 0.98 -33.91 31.97
CA GLU A 254 2.24 -33.54 31.34
C GLU A 254 2.46 -32.03 31.33
N GLN A 255 1.42 -31.26 30.95
CA GLN A 255 1.46 -29.80 30.96
C GLN A 255 1.57 -29.27 32.40
N THR A 256 0.86 -29.88 33.35
CA THR A 256 0.95 -29.54 34.78
C THR A 256 2.36 -29.78 35.34
N ARG A 257 3.00 -30.90 34.97
CA ARG A 257 4.38 -31.22 35.34
C ARG A 257 5.38 -30.26 34.67
N LEU A 258 5.11 -29.84 33.44
CA LEU A 258 5.92 -28.86 32.72
C LEU A 258 5.82 -27.45 33.32
N ARG A 259 4.62 -27.01 33.71
CA ARG A 259 4.39 -25.76 34.46
C ARG A 259 5.12 -25.75 35.81
N LYS A 260 5.07 -26.86 36.57
CA LYS A 260 5.85 -27.02 37.82
C LYS A 260 7.36 -26.92 37.60
N ALA A 261 7.85 -27.46 36.48
CA ALA A 261 9.25 -27.28 36.11
C ALA A 261 9.56 -25.79 35.85
N TYR A 262 8.76 -25.08 35.05
CA TYR A 262 8.96 -23.64 34.83
C TYR A 262 8.91 -22.83 36.14
N GLU A 263 7.95 -23.12 37.01
CA GLU A 263 7.80 -22.48 38.33
C GLU A 263 9.07 -22.64 39.18
N TRP A 264 9.67 -23.85 39.22
CA TRP A 264 10.95 -24.08 39.91
C TRP A 264 12.07 -23.17 39.36
N TRP A 265 12.14 -23.00 38.03
CA TRP A 265 13.14 -22.13 37.39
C TRP A 265 12.76 -20.64 37.41
N GLY A 266 11.63 -20.28 38.02
CA GLY A 266 11.06 -18.93 37.99
C GLY A 266 10.70 -18.44 36.59
N ILE A 267 10.55 -19.34 35.62
CA ILE A 267 10.21 -19.03 34.23
C ILE A 267 8.72 -18.63 34.18
N PRO A 268 8.37 -17.38 33.80
CA PRO A 268 6.98 -16.96 33.72
C PRO A 268 6.29 -17.53 32.48
N THR A 269 5.10 -18.10 32.65
CA THR A 269 4.19 -18.54 31.57
C THR A 269 3.20 -17.44 31.17
N ASN A 270 2.66 -17.49 29.97
CA ASN A 270 1.65 -16.54 29.47
C ASN A 270 0.25 -17.17 29.43
N GLU A 271 -0.57 -16.91 30.44
CA GLU A 271 -1.95 -17.44 30.55
C GLU A 271 -2.82 -17.03 29.36
N GLY A 272 -2.74 -15.78 28.91
CA GLY A 272 -3.50 -15.27 27.75
C GLY A 272 -3.05 -15.82 26.38
N LYS A 273 -2.05 -16.70 26.37
CA LYS A 273 -1.60 -17.48 25.20
C LYS A 273 -1.56 -18.98 25.47
N ALA A 274 -2.03 -19.44 26.63
CA ALA A 274 -2.27 -20.86 26.83
C ALA A 274 -3.27 -21.33 25.76
N LEU A 275 -2.95 -22.43 25.08
CA LEU A 275 -3.75 -22.94 23.98
C LEU A 275 -4.98 -23.69 24.52
N GLU A 276 -6.07 -22.95 24.72
CA GLU A 276 -7.42 -23.46 24.99
C GLU A 276 -8.32 -23.20 23.77
N ARG A 277 -7.83 -23.52 22.55
CA ARG A 277 -8.55 -23.32 21.27
C ARG A 277 -8.73 -24.62 20.51
N THR A 278 -9.85 -24.74 19.80
CA THR A 278 -10.23 -25.91 18.98
C THR A 278 -9.14 -26.34 18.00
N GLY A 279 -8.78 -27.62 18.04
CA GLY A 279 -7.64 -28.20 17.31
C GLY A 279 -7.65 -28.00 15.79
N LEU A 280 -8.81 -27.71 15.17
CA LEU A 280 -8.91 -27.40 13.75
C LEU A 280 -8.09 -26.15 13.35
N GLN A 281 -8.06 -25.11 14.18
CA GLN A 281 -7.25 -23.91 13.91
C GLN A 281 -5.74 -24.24 13.90
N ILE A 282 -5.32 -25.18 14.75
CA ILE A 282 -3.93 -25.67 14.80
C ILE A 282 -3.61 -26.47 13.54
N TYR A 283 -4.52 -27.36 13.12
CA TYR A 283 -4.37 -28.11 11.87
C TYR A 283 -4.25 -27.16 10.66
N ALA A 284 -5.20 -26.24 10.49
CA ALA A 284 -5.22 -25.32 9.36
C ALA A 284 -3.99 -24.40 9.32
N GLY A 285 -3.58 -23.83 10.44
CA GLY A 285 -2.35 -23.00 10.50
C GLY A 285 -1.09 -23.79 10.12
N LYS A 286 -1.05 -25.08 10.46
CA LYS A 286 0.03 -25.98 10.06
C LYS A 286 -0.06 -26.38 8.56
N ALA A 287 -1.25 -26.64 8.04
CA ALA A 287 -1.49 -26.90 6.62
C ALA A 287 -1.10 -25.69 5.75
N VAL A 288 -1.51 -24.47 6.13
CA VAL A 288 -1.15 -23.20 5.48
C VAL A 288 0.36 -23.06 5.28
N HIS A 289 1.16 -23.40 6.31
CA HIS A 289 2.62 -23.32 6.22
C HIS A 289 3.22 -24.32 5.22
N VAL A 290 2.60 -25.48 5.00
CA VAL A 290 3.03 -26.44 3.96
C VAL A 290 2.64 -25.91 2.57
N LEU A 291 1.43 -25.37 2.44
CA LEU A 291 0.86 -24.91 1.18
C LEU A 291 1.39 -23.56 0.70
N GLN A 292 2.09 -22.78 1.53
CA GLN A 292 2.59 -21.45 1.16
C GLN A 292 3.48 -21.44 -0.10
N PHE A 293 4.17 -22.55 -0.39
CA PHE A 293 5.04 -22.72 -1.57
C PHE A 293 4.33 -23.36 -2.78
N ARG A 294 3.11 -23.87 -2.61
CA ARG A 294 2.25 -24.50 -3.64
C ARG A 294 0.79 -24.07 -3.45
N ARG A 295 0.55 -22.77 -3.59
CA ARG A 295 -0.72 -22.11 -3.23
C ARG A 295 -1.97 -22.66 -3.94
N CYS A 296 -1.85 -23.28 -5.10
CA CYS A 296 -2.99 -23.90 -5.80
C CYS A 296 -3.72 -24.96 -4.95
N LEU A 297 -3.01 -25.60 -4.01
CA LEU A 297 -3.55 -26.63 -3.13
C LEU A 297 -4.36 -26.07 -1.95
N PHE A 298 -4.43 -24.74 -1.75
CA PHE A 298 -5.39 -24.14 -0.81
C PHE A 298 -6.85 -24.41 -1.19
N SER A 299 -7.12 -24.72 -2.46
CA SER A 299 -8.43 -25.17 -2.96
C SER A 299 -8.98 -26.43 -2.31
N VAL A 300 -8.16 -27.16 -1.54
CA VAL A 300 -8.54 -28.38 -0.82
C VAL A 300 -9.09 -28.09 0.59
N LEU A 301 -8.97 -26.87 1.12
CA LEU A 301 -9.27 -26.54 2.53
C LEU A 301 -10.56 -25.72 2.72
N GLN A 302 -11.58 -25.92 1.87
CA GLN A 302 -12.79 -25.11 1.85
C GLN A 302 -13.61 -25.27 3.14
N GLU A 303 -14.07 -26.48 3.46
CA GLU A 303 -14.81 -26.84 4.68
C GLU A 303 -13.98 -26.60 5.95
N VAL A 304 -12.66 -26.84 5.89
CA VAL A 304 -11.73 -26.53 7.00
C VAL A 304 -11.73 -25.03 7.30
N PHE A 305 -11.63 -24.15 6.30
CA PHE A 305 -11.68 -22.71 6.52
C PHE A 305 -13.08 -22.21 6.85
N THR A 306 -14.14 -22.72 6.22
CA THR A 306 -15.53 -22.38 6.54
C THR A 306 -15.86 -22.71 8.00
N SER A 307 -15.43 -23.87 8.49
CA SER A 307 -15.59 -24.28 9.90
C SER A 307 -14.80 -23.41 10.88
N ILE A 308 -13.65 -22.86 10.47
CA ILE A 308 -12.87 -21.91 11.29
C ILE A 308 -13.50 -20.52 11.29
N ALA A 309 -14.00 -20.05 10.14
CA ALA A 309 -14.57 -18.71 9.97
C ALA A 309 -15.82 -18.48 10.85
N GLN A 310 -16.58 -19.55 11.13
CA GLN A 310 -17.71 -19.53 12.08
C GLN A 310 -17.28 -19.32 13.54
N ASN A 311 -15.98 -19.34 13.84
CA ASN A 311 -15.35 -19.20 15.15
C ASN A 311 -16.02 -20.02 16.28
N PRO A 312 -16.34 -21.33 16.08
CA PRO A 312 -17.12 -22.10 17.04
C PRO A 312 -16.28 -22.57 18.23
N GLU A 313 -16.88 -22.60 19.43
CA GLU A 313 -16.25 -23.16 20.64
C GLU A 313 -15.95 -24.66 20.50
N ARG A 314 -16.69 -25.37 19.64
CA ARG A 314 -16.44 -26.77 19.26
C ARG A 314 -16.75 -26.98 17.78
N VAL A 315 -15.81 -27.56 17.04
CA VAL A 315 -16.09 -28.07 15.69
C VAL A 315 -16.46 -29.54 15.78
N ARG A 316 -17.64 -29.91 15.28
CA ARG A 316 -17.99 -31.32 15.06
C ARG A 316 -17.41 -31.75 13.72
N ALA A 317 -16.50 -32.71 13.73
CA ALA A 317 -15.89 -33.19 12.50
C ALA A 317 -16.94 -33.86 11.58
N THR A 318 -17.04 -33.36 10.35
CA THR A 318 -17.91 -33.89 9.29
C THR A 318 -17.10 -34.78 8.35
N THR A 319 -17.78 -35.65 7.59
CA THR A 319 -17.10 -36.47 6.56
C THR A 319 -16.35 -35.59 5.56
N SER A 320 -16.97 -34.50 5.07
CA SER A 320 -16.32 -33.55 4.16
C SER A 320 -15.04 -32.95 4.75
N LEU A 321 -15.03 -32.59 6.03
CA LEU A 321 -13.85 -32.05 6.71
C LEU A 321 -12.72 -33.08 6.80
N TYR A 322 -13.03 -34.36 7.07
CA TYR A 322 -12.03 -35.43 7.01
C TYR A 322 -11.56 -35.74 5.58
N ASP A 323 -12.46 -35.68 4.59
CA ASP A 323 -12.12 -35.90 3.18
C ASP A 323 -11.17 -34.82 2.66
N GLU A 324 -11.40 -33.54 3.00
CA GLU A 324 -10.48 -32.44 2.68
C GLU A 324 -9.09 -32.66 3.31
N MET A 325 -9.05 -32.99 4.60
CA MET A 325 -7.80 -33.33 5.28
C MET A 325 -7.09 -34.47 4.54
N LEU A 326 -7.77 -35.59 4.30
CA LEU A 326 -7.20 -36.78 3.66
C LEU A 326 -6.73 -36.52 2.22
N VAL A 327 -7.45 -35.69 1.45
CA VAL A 327 -7.04 -35.27 0.10
C VAL A 327 -5.79 -34.41 0.17
N LEU A 328 -5.71 -33.44 1.10
CA LEU A 328 -4.50 -32.66 1.32
C LEU A 328 -3.31 -33.57 1.70
N GLU A 329 -3.52 -34.53 2.61
CA GLU A 329 -2.48 -35.45 3.02
C GLU A 329 -1.99 -36.34 1.87
N SER A 330 -2.91 -36.79 1.01
CA SER A 330 -2.62 -37.56 -0.20
C SER A 330 -1.85 -36.74 -1.25
N LEU A 331 -1.95 -35.41 -1.21
CA LEU A 331 -1.25 -34.49 -2.11
C LEU A 331 0.11 -34.03 -1.58
N LEU A 332 0.46 -34.27 -0.30
CA LEU A 332 1.78 -33.88 0.23
C LEU A 332 2.99 -34.41 -0.57
N PRO A 333 3.00 -35.63 -1.14
CA PRO A 333 4.10 -36.11 -1.98
C PRO A 333 4.33 -35.28 -3.25
N VAL A 334 3.32 -34.54 -3.72
CA VAL A 334 3.43 -33.61 -4.87
C VAL A 334 3.61 -32.14 -4.45
N VAL A 335 3.71 -31.84 -3.15
CA VAL A 335 4.14 -30.52 -2.61
C VAL A 335 5.66 -30.37 -2.72
N VAL A 336 6.20 -30.64 -3.92
CA VAL A 336 7.61 -30.47 -4.24
C VAL A 336 7.86 -29.03 -4.69
N SER A 337 8.78 -28.34 -4.03
CA SER A 337 9.21 -26.98 -4.40
C SER A 337 10.70 -26.97 -4.69
N ASP A 338 11.09 -26.46 -5.86
CA ASP A 338 12.50 -26.30 -6.21
C ASP A 338 13.05 -25.00 -5.60
N LEU A 339 13.95 -25.12 -4.62
CA LEU A 339 14.61 -23.98 -3.98
C LEU A 339 15.67 -23.32 -4.88
N LYS A 340 15.98 -23.92 -6.04
CA LYS A 340 16.80 -23.32 -7.11
C LYS A 340 15.96 -22.69 -8.21
N ALA A 341 14.63 -22.69 -8.10
CA ALA A 341 13.80 -21.94 -9.02
C ALA A 341 14.18 -20.46 -8.93
N ASN A 342 14.67 -19.92 -10.04
CA ASN A 342 14.89 -18.48 -10.15
C ASN A 342 13.57 -17.76 -9.90
N ILE A 343 13.62 -16.58 -9.27
CA ILE A 343 12.47 -15.70 -9.18
C ILE A 343 12.05 -15.38 -10.61
N ASP A 344 10.84 -15.77 -10.99
CA ASP A 344 10.29 -15.38 -12.28
C ASP A 344 10.15 -13.86 -12.28
N PRO A 345 10.70 -13.13 -13.28
CA PRO A 345 10.50 -11.68 -13.38
C PRO A 345 9.01 -11.31 -13.50
N VAL A 346 8.14 -12.27 -13.79
CA VAL A 346 6.68 -12.15 -13.76
C VAL A 346 6.13 -12.39 -12.35
N VAL A 347 5.77 -11.30 -11.67
CA VAL A 347 4.92 -11.34 -10.46
C VAL A 347 3.48 -11.56 -10.88
N THR A 348 2.79 -12.55 -10.29
CA THR A 348 1.35 -12.79 -10.51
C THR A 348 0.53 -12.54 -9.25
N VAL A 349 -0.65 -11.94 -9.40
CA VAL A 349 -1.68 -11.81 -8.35
C VAL A 349 -2.97 -12.45 -8.84
N SER A 350 -3.67 -13.17 -7.97
CA SER A 350 -5.06 -13.56 -8.18
C SER A 350 -5.91 -13.02 -7.03
N ASP A 351 -7.18 -12.70 -7.29
CA ASP A 351 -8.12 -12.40 -6.22
C ASP A 351 -8.59 -13.69 -5.50
N ALA A 352 -9.31 -13.49 -4.39
CA ALA A 352 -9.90 -14.56 -3.58
C ALA A 352 -11.41 -14.33 -3.48
N SER A 353 -12.05 -14.07 -4.61
CA SER A 353 -13.49 -13.86 -4.72
C SER A 353 -14.24 -15.20 -4.78
N GLU A 354 -15.36 -15.30 -4.06
CA GLU A 354 -16.22 -16.50 -4.08
C GLU A 354 -17.07 -16.61 -5.36
N THR A 355 -17.16 -15.54 -6.16
CA THR A 355 -18.06 -15.44 -7.34
C THR A 355 -17.36 -14.98 -8.62
N GLY A 356 -16.06 -14.69 -8.57
CA GLY A 356 -15.25 -14.26 -9.72
C GLY A 356 -13.79 -14.73 -9.61
N GLY A 357 -13.04 -14.60 -10.70
CA GLY A 357 -11.62 -14.97 -10.74
C GLY A 357 -10.82 -14.02 -11.63
N GLY A 358 -10.18 -13.03 -11.01
CA GLY A 358 -9.24 -12.11 -11.63
C GLY A 358 -7.80 -12.56 -11.41
N ALA A 359 -7.01 -12.60 -12.48
CA ALA A 359 -5.57 -12.87 -12.41
C ALA A 359 -4.78 -11.82 -13.21
N CYS A 360 -3.81 -11.20 -12.55
CA CYS A 360 -2.95 -10.15 -13.08
C CYS A 360 -1.49 -10.61 -13.08
N TYR A 361 -0.67 -10.07 -13.99
CA TYR A 361 0.77 -10.32 -13.99
C TYR A 361 1.58 -9.06 -14.37
N ALA A 362 2.78 -8.92 -13.79
CA ALA A 362 3.70 -7.82 -14.04
C ALA A 362 5.13 -8.35 -14.21
N SER A 363 5.73 -8.14 -15.39
CA SER A 363 7.05 -8.67 -15.75
C SER A 363 8.23 -7.71 -15.52
N ARG A 364 7.93 -6.52 -14.96
CA ARG A 364 8.85 -5.40 -14.71
C ARG A 364 8.11 -4.28 -13.96
N LEU A 365 8.87 -3.43 -13.28
CA LEU A 365 8.37 -2.17 -12.76
C LEU A 365 8.15 -1.16 -13.90
N SER A 366 7.18 -0.25 -13.72
CA SER A 366 7.04 0.96 -14.55
C SER A 366 8.08 2.00 -14.11
N ARG A 367 8.28 3.09 -14.87
CA ARG A 367 9.18 4.18 -14.43
C ARG A 367 8.80 4.68 -13.03
N LEU A 368 7.52 4.95 -12.78
CA LEU A 368 7.01 5.29 -11.45
C LEU A 368 7.22 4.18 -10.40
N GLY A 369 7.17 2.90 -10.78
CA GLY A 369 7.46 1.80 -9.86
C GLY A 369 8.96 1.58 -9.63
N VAL A 370 9.82 2.15 -10.47
CA VAL A 370 11.26 2.26 -10.26
C VAL A 370 11.55 3.49 -9.41
N GLU A 371 10.95 4.64 -9.70
CA GLU A 371 11.06 5.88 -8.91
C GLU A 371 10.53 5.70 -7.49
N GLU A 372 9.36 5.07 -7.30
CA GLU A 372 8.83 4.70 -5.98
C GLU A 372 9.71 3.65 -5.29
N LEU A 373 10.29 2.70 -6.03
CA LEU A 373 11.22 1.73 -5.44
C LEU A 373 12.54 2.39 -5.04
N GLU A 374 13.05 3.32 -5.84
CA GLU A 374 14.23 4.13 -5.57
C GLU A 374 13.97 5.03 -4.36
N GLU A 375 12.82 5.72 -4.28
CA GLU A 375 12.39 6.46 -3.09
C GLU A 375 12.22 5.55 -1.86
N MET A 376 11.66 4.34 -2.00
CA MET A 376 11.55 3.35 -0.91
C MET A 376 12.91 2.72 -0.52
N MET A 377 13.91 2.72 -1.40
CA MET A 377 15.25 2.20 -1.15
C MET A 377 16.19 3.27 -0.59
N ASP A 378 16.05 4.51 -1.04
CA ASP A 378 16.80 5.69 -0.57
C ASP A 378 16.21 6.24 0.75
N ALA A 379 14.92 5.99 1.03
CA ALA A 379 14.34 6.20 2.34
C ALA A 379 14.84 5.15 3.34
N GLU A 380 15.99 5.43 4.00
CA GLU A 380 16.44 4.71 5.21
C GLU A 380 15.55 4.98 6.45
N GLY A 381 14.23 5.02 6.27
CA GLY A 381 13.23 5.26 7.30
C GLY A 381 11.96 4.44 7.04
N PRO A 382 11.14 4.17 8.07
CA PRO A 382 9.84 3.56 7.83
C PRO A 382 9.00 4.51 6.97
N VAL A 383 8.52 4.04 5.82
CA VAL A 383 7.39 4.66 5.12
C VAL A 383 6.27 4.82 6.15
N ASP A 384 5.77 6.04 6.31
CA ASP A 384 4.79 6.38 7.35
C ASP A 384 3.40 5.87 6.92
N GLN A 385 3.23 4.55 7.00
CA GLN A 385 1.94 3.87 6.91
C GLN A 385 1.09 4.36 8.08
N THR A 386 0.39 5.47 7.83
CA THR A 386 -0.53 6.08 8.78
C THR A 386 -1.59 5.03 9.12
N PRO A 387 -1.83 4.70 10.41
CA PRO A 387 -2.85 3.72 10.76
C PRO A 387 -4.23 4.29 10.45
N GLY A 388 -4.78 3.96 9.28
CA GLY A 388 -6.05 4.52 8.80
C GLY A 388 -6.70 3.84 7.58
N ASP A 389 -6.06 2.84 6.96
CA ASP A 389 -6.59 2.13 5.79
C ASP A 389 -7.36 0.85 6.17
N ASP A 390 -8.18 0.92 7.23
CA ASP A 390 -9.31 -0.01 7.42
C ASP A 390 -10.59 0.66 6.88
N PHE A 391 -11.36 -0.06 6.05
CA PHE A 391 -12.63 0.44 5.51
C PHE A 391 -13.63 0.84 6.61
N ARG A 392 -13.44 0.35 7.84
CA ARG A 392 -14.25 0.71 9.01
C ARG A 392 -13.98 2.13 9.49
N ASP A 393 -12.75 2.63 9.36
CA ASP A 393 -12.27 3.86 10.01
C ASP A 393 -12.29 5.11 9.09
N VAL A 394 -12.50 4.94 7.78
CA VAL A 394 -12.70 6.06 6.85
C VAL A 394 -14.08 6.71 6.97
N SER A 395 -14.10 8.04 7.08
CA SER A 395 -15.31 8.86 7.22
C SER A 395 -16.17 8.93 5.95
N GLN A 396 -15.56 8.76 4.76
CA GLN A 396 -16.24 8.75 3.46
C GLN A 396 -16.03 7.40 2.77
N LYS A 397 -17.10 6.59 2.69
CA LYS A 397 -17.06 5.23 2.13
C LYS A 397 -17.53 5.23 0.68
N ILE A 398 -16.85 6.05 -0.15
CA ILE A 398 -17.23 6.30 -1.54
C ILE A 398 -16.43 5.38 -2.47
N VAL A 399 -17.12 4.64 -3.34
CA VAL A 399 -16.52 3.89 -4.45
C VAL A 399 -16.90 4.58 -5.76
N VAL A 400 -15.92 4.82 -6.62
CA VAL A 400 -16.09 5.51 -7.91
C VAL A 400 -15.88 4.53 -9.06
N ILE A 401 -16.75 4.57 -10.06
CA ILE A 401 -16.60 3.85 -11.33
C ILE A 401 -16.63 4.90 -12.45
N ASP A 402 -15.46 5.23 -12.99
CA ASP A 402 -15.26 6.25 -14.01
C ASP A 402 -15.23 5.59 -15.39
N LEU A 403 -16.35 5.64 -16.10
CA LEU A 403 -16.48 5.13 -17.47
C LEU A 403 -16.04 6.20 -18.45
N PHE A 404 -15.03 5.90 -19.29
CA PHE A 404 -14.39 6.85 -20.23
C PHE A 404 -13.58 7.95 -19.52
N ALA A 405 -12.82 7.54 -18.49
CA ALA A 405 -12.03 8.41 -17.61
C ALA A 405 -11.08 9.39 -18.33
N GLY A 406 -10.67 9.10 -19.58
CA GLY A 406 -9.88 10.01 -20.41
C GLY A 406 -8.56 10.38 -19.73
N ILE A 407 -8.34 11.68 -19.54
CA ILE A 407 -7.14 12.21 -18.86
C ILE A 407 -7.30 12.35 -17.34
N GLY A 408 -8.33 11.73 -16.71
CA GLY A 408 -8.56 11.84 -15.27
C GLY A 408 -9.37 13.07 -14.88
N GLY A 409 -10.41 13.38 -15.67
CA GLY A 409 -11.30 14.51 -15.39
C GLY A 409 -12.03 14.35 -14.05
N LEU A 410 -12.54 13.14 -13.77
CA LEU A 410 -13.33 12.88 -12.56
C LEU A 410 -12.45 12.84 -11.32
N GLU A 411 -11.30 12.18 -11.40
CA GLU A 411 -10.26 12.20 -10.38
C GLU A 411 -9.89 13.64 -9.98
N ARG A 412 -9.62 14.52 -10.96
CA ARG A 412 -9.34 15.94 -10.67
C ARG A 412 -10.54 16.70 -10.10
N ALA A 413 -11.76 16.38 -10.53
CA ALA A 413 -12.97 16.97 -9.95
C ALA A 413 -13.22 16.53 -8.50
N LEU A 414 -12.91 15.28 -8.15
CA LEU A 414 -12.98 14.73 -6.80
C LEU A 414 -11.93 15.39 -5.89
N GLU A 415 -10.68 15.56 -6.35
CA GLU A 415 -9.65 16.36 -5.64
C GLU A 415 -10.17 17.77 -5.30
N LEU A 416 -10.69 18.48 -6.31
CA LEU A 416 -11.18 19.85 -6.18
C LEU A 416 -12.41 19.96 -5.24
N ALA A 417 -13.28 18.95 -5.24
CA ALA A 417 -14.43 18.85 -4.34
C ALA A 417 -14.06 18.31 -2.93
N GLN A 418 -12.76 18.14 -2.62
CA GLN A 418 -12.25 17.62 -1.35
C GLN A 418 -12.83 16.25 -0.98
N LEU A 419 -12.94 15.36 -1.98
CA LEU A 419 -13.43 13.99 -1.83
C LEU A 419 -12.25 13.01 -1.89
N LYS A 420 -12.17 12.09 -0.94
CA LYS A 420 -11.23 10.96 -0.99
C LYS A 420 -12.04 9.67 -1.18
N PRO A 421 -12.17 9.16 -2.42
CA PRO A 421 -12.73 7.82 -2.65
C PRO A 421 -11.93 6.78 -1.87
N TRP A 422 -12.63 5.76 -1.38
CA TRP A 422 -12.01 4.53 -0.88
C TRP A 422 -11.39 3.74 -2.02
N PHE A 423 -12.06 3.72 -3.17
CA PHE A 423 -11.65 2.95 -4.34
C PHE A 423 -12.18 3.58 -5.63
N THR A 424 -11.37 3.56 -6.69
CA THR A 424 -11.72 4.11 -8.01
C THR A 424 -11.41 3.10 -9.11
N VAL A 425 -12.42 2.76 -9.91
CA VAL A 425 -12.27 1.95 -11.14
C VAL A 425 -12.32 2.89 -12.34
N ALA A 426 -11.17 3.19 -12.94
CA ALA A 426 -11.10 3.99 -14.16
C ALA A 426 -11.07 3.09 -15.42
N VAL A 427 -12.06 3.24 -16.30
CA VAL A 427 -12.18 2.49 -17.55
C VAL A 427 -11.83 3.39 -18.73
N GLU A 428 -10.66 3.19 -19.32
CA GLU A 428 -10.20 3.93 -20.50
C GLU A 428 -9.58 2.97 -21.55
N SER A 429 -9.97 3.14 -22.80
CA SER A 429 -9.55 2.36 -23.97
C SER A 429 -8.27 2.90 -24.63
N ASP A 430 -8.04 4.20 -24.61
CA ASP A 430 -6.90 4.88 -25.21
C ASP A 430 -5.63 4.66 -24.35
N PRO A 431 -4.56 4.06 -24.90
CA PRO A 431 -3.33 3.76 -24.16
C PRO A 431 -2.54 5.00 -23.74
N ASP A 432 -2.82 6.15 -24.34
CA ASP A 432 -2.14 7.41 -24.07
C ASP A 432 -2.86 8.14 -22.95
N CYS A 433 -4.18 8.23 -22.99
CA CYS A 433 -5.01 8.69 -21.87
C CYS A 433 -4.79 7.85 -20.60
N ARG A 434 -4.68 6.52 -20.71
CA ARG A 434 -4.30 5.62 -19.60
C ARG A 434 -2.94 5.91 -18.96
N ARG A 435 -2.08 6.76 -19.52
CA ARG A 435 -0.84 7.21 -18.86
C ARG A 435 -1.08 8.39 -17.92
N CYS A 436 -1.97 9.31 -18.25
CA CYS A 436 -2.40 10.38 -17.34
C CYS A 436 -3.06 9.83 -16.08
N LEU A 437 -3.89 8.80 -16.21
CA LEU A 437 -4.58 8.09 -15.11
C LEU A 437 -3.66 7.30 -14.15
N ARG A 438 -2.33 7.34 -14.33
CA ARG A 438 -1.36 6.66 -13.46
C ARG A 438 -0.70 7.59 -12.45
N ARG A 439 -1.13 8.86 -12.38
CA ARG A 439 -0.56 9.88 -11.51
C ARG A 439 -1.29 10.02 -10.17
N GLY A 440 -2.52 9.53 -10.06
CA GLY A 440 -3.20 9.28 -8.79
C GLY A 440 -3.25 7.77 -8.48
N SER A 441 -3.31 7.43 -7.20
CA SER A 441 -3.06 6.09 -6.67
C SER A 441 -4.32 5.18 -6.70
N PRO A 442 -4.23 3.88 -6.36
CA PRO A 442 -3.59 2.84 -7.14
C PRO A 442 -4.62 1.80 -7.63
N CYS A 443 -4.75 1.57 -8.94
CA CYS A 443 -5.24 0.30 -9.51
C CYS A 443 -5.09 0.22 -11.05
N GLN A 444 -4.67 -0.92 -11.60
CA GLN A 444 -4.61 -1.17 -13.05
C GLN A 444 -5.44 -2.38 -13.50
N GLY A 445 -6.63 -2.11 -14.06
CA GLY A 445 -6.91 -2.30 -15.49
C GLY A 445 -7.11 -3.69 -16.12
N LEU A 446 -8.21 -3.81 -16.86
CA LEU A 446 -8.44 -4.65 -18.05
C LEU A 446 -9.24 -3.80 -19.09
N SER A 447 -9.49 -4.14 -20.36
CA SER A 447 -9.25 -5.36 -21.15
C SER A 447 -8.74 -5.01 -22.58
N ARG A 448 -9.29 -5.59 -23.67
CA ARG A 448 -8.83 -5.47 -25.07
C ARG A 448 -9.94 -5.64 -26.14
N LEU A 449 -9.71 -5.04 -27.33
CA LEU A 449 -10.38 -5.26 -28.66
C LEU A 449 -11.83 -4.72 -28.77
N SER A 450 -12.41 -4.36 -29.94
CA SER A 450 -12.04 -4.47 -31.37
C SER A 450 -12.54 -3.24 -32.21
N VAL A 451 -12.58 -3.34 -33.55
CA VAL A 451 -12.58 -2.22 -34.55
C VAL A 451 -13.90 -2.06 -35.36
N ASP A 452 -14.07 -0.88 -36.00
CA ASP A 452 -14.99 -0.46 -37.10
C ASP A 452 -16.41 0.11 -36.82
N ARG A 453 -16.76 1.23 -37.49
CA ARG A 453 -17.81 2.23 -37.08
C ARG A 453 -18.92 2.62 -38.09
N ARG A 454 -20.16 2.96 -37.62
CA ARG A 454 -21.26 3.64 -38.39
C ARG A 454 -22.37 4.44 -37.60
N HIS A 455 -22.27 5.76 -37.38
CA HIS A 455 -23.40 6.68 -36.96
C HIS A 455 -24.02 6.61 -35.54
N LEU A 456 -25.34 6.49 -35.29
CA LEU A 456 -25.81 6.11 -33.92
C LEU A 456 -25.51 4.62 -33.66
N GLU A 457 -25.28 3.87 -34.75
CA GLU A 457 -24.54 2.61 -34.74
C GLU A 457 -22.99 2.82 -34.72
N ASP A 458 -22.46 4.04 -34.48
CA ASP A 458 -21.02 4.30 -34.28
C ASP A 458 -20.62 3.70 -32.93
N PRO A 459 -19.59 2.85 -32.88
CA PRO A 459 -18.97 2.34 -31.66
C PRO A 459 -18.57 3.38 -30.63
N ARG A 460 -18.60 4.69 -30.92
CA ARG A 460 -18.47 5.74 -29.90
C ARG A 460 -19.80 6.17 -29.29
N SER A 461 -20.89 6.09 -30.04
CA SER A 461 -22.24 6.42 -29.56
C SER A 461 -22.92 5.20 -28.96
N LYS A 462 -22.65 3.98 -29.45
CA LYS A 462 -23.08 2.73 -28.79
C LYS A 462 -22.60 2.62 -27.33
N LEU A 463 -21.41 3.16 -27.05
CA LEU A 463 -20.86 3.25 -25.70
C LEU A 463 -21.76 3.99 -24.71
N PHE A 464 -22.67 4.86 -25.18
CA PHE A 464 -23.71 5.43 -24.32
C PHE A 464 -24.67 4.36 -23.78
N HIS A 465 -25.16 3.47 -24.64
CA HIS A 465 -26.04 2.38 -24.20
C HIS A 465 -25.28 1.34 -23.37
N ASP A 466 -24.02 1.07 -23.68
CA ASP A 466 -23.16 0.22 -22.85
C ASP A 466 -22.97 0.84 -21.45
N ALA A 467 -22.72 2.15 -21.37
CA ALA A 467 -22.61 2.87 -20.10
C ALA A 467 -23.93 2.92 -19.31
N ALA A 468 -25.06 3.18 -19.98
CA ALA A 468 -26.38 3.12 -19.35
C ALA A 468 -26.69 1.70 -18.83
N GLY A 469 -26.28 0.66 -19.58
CA GLY A 469 -26.36 -0.74 -19.15
C GLY A 469 -25.51 -1.04 -17.91
N VAL A 470 -24.24 -0.60 -17.89
CA VAL A 470 -23.36 -0.74 -16.71
C VAL A 470 -23.91 0.03 -15.52
N MET A 471 -24.37 1.27 -15.70
CA MET A 471 -25.00 2.05 -14.63
C MET A 471 -26.27 1.38 -14.09
N LYS A 472 -27.03 0.68 -14.93
CA LYS A 472 -28.18 -0.12 -14.49
C LYS A 472 -27.76 -1.35 -13.69
N MET A 473 -26.78 -2.13 -14.15
CA MET A 473 -26.24 -3.27 -13.40
C MET A 473 -25.68 -2.84 -12.04
N VAL A 474 -24.89 -1.76 -12.00
CA VAL A 474 -24.36 -1.21 -10.73
C VAL A 474 -25.50 -0.73 -9.82
N LYS A 475 -26.56 -0.10 -10.34
CA LYS A 475 -27.75 0.30 -9.56
C LYS A 475 -28.49 -0.92 -8.97
N GLU A 476 -28.59 -2.01 -9.72
CA GLU A 476 -29.26 -3.24 -9.30
C GLU A 476 -28.45 -3.98 -8.21
N GLU A 477 -27.15 -4.20 -8.43
CA GLU A 477 -26.25 -4.82 -7.44
C GLU A 477 -26.10 -3.96 -6.17
N SER A 478 -25.94 -2.63 -6.31
CA SER A 478 -25.87 -1.73 -5.15
C SER A 478 -27.12 -1.85 -4.28
N LYS A 479 -28.31 -1.99 -4.90
CA LYS A 479 -29.58 -2.18 -4.19
C LYS A 479 -29.63 -3.53 -3.46
N LEU A 480 -29.11 -4.60 -4.05
CA LEU A 480 -29.02 -5.92 -3.40
C LEU A 480 -28.10 -5.89 -2.18
N LEU A 481 -27.00 -5.13 -2.25
CA LEU A 481 -26.02 -4.97 -1.18
C LEU A 481 -26.38 -3.87 -0.15
N GLY A 482 -27.54 -3.21 -0.29
CA GLY A 482 -27.96 -2.13 0.62
C GLY A 482 -27.14 -0.83 0.49
N MET A 483 -26.42 -0.65 -0.62
CA MET A 483 -25.59 0.51 -0.91
C MET A 483 -26.36 1.60 -1.64
N TRP A 484 -26.07 2.87 -1.33
CA TRP A 484 -26.53 4.00 -2.15
C TRP A 484 -25.76 4.06 -3.48
N CYS A 485 -26.46 4.33 -4.57
CA CYS A 485 -25.89 4.44 -5.90
C CYS A 485 -26.26 5.79 -6.53
N ILE A 486 -25.25 6.60 -6.82
CA ILE A 486 -25.39 7.86 -7.56
C ILE A 486 -24.89 7.62 -8.98
N ARG A 487 -25.76 7.81 -9.97
CA ARG A 487 -25.40 7.76 -11.40
C ARG A 487 -25.12 9.17 -11.88
N PHE A 488 -24.15 9.32 -12.77
CA PHE A 488 -23.69 10.60 -13.32
C PHE A 488 -23.16 10.40 -14.76
N LEU A 489 -23.60 11.23 -15.71
CA LEU A 489 -23.17 11.21 -17.10
C LEU A 489 -23.10 12.63 -17.67
N GLU A 490 -22.02 12.97 -18.37
CA GLU A 490 -21.85 14.22 -19.14
C GLU A 490 -21.97 13.93 -20.64
N ASN A 491 -22.60 14.84 -21.39
CA ASN A 491 -22.48 14.88 -22.85
C ASN A 491 -22.61 16.32 -23.38
N VAL A 492 -22.23 16.50 -24.65
CA VAL A 492 -22.47 17.75 -25.39
C VAL A 492 -23.95 18.11 -25.43
N VAL A 493 -24.25 19.41 -25.56
CA VAL A 493 -25.62 19.85 -25.88
C VAL A 493 -25.96 19.32 -27.28
N ALA A 494 -26.91 18.38 -27.31
CA ALA A 494 -27.42 17.75 -28.53
C ALA A 494 -28.72 18.44 -28.99
N ASP A 495 -29.40 17.88 -29.99
CA ASP A 495 -30.74 18.36 -30.37
C ASP A 495 -31.85 17.77 -29.46
N ASP A 496 -33.06 18.33 -29.59
CA ASP A 496 -34.21 17.99 -28.74
C ASP A 496 -34.56 16.49 -28.76
N VAL A 497 -34.32 15.80 -29.88
CA VAL A 497 -34.63 14.37 -30.05
C VAL A 497 -33.59 13.53 -29.32
N ASP A 498 -32.30 13.81 -29.53
CA ASP A 498 -31.20 13.15 -28.82
C ASP A 498 -31.32 13.34 -27.29
N ILE A 499 -31.69 14.55 -26.83
CA ILE A 499 -31.89 14.83 -25.40
C ILE A 499 -33.01 13.98 -24.82
N GLN A 500 -34.14 13.85 -25.52
CA GLN A 500 -35.27 13.02 -25.08
C GLN A 500 -34.90 11.53 -25.03
N GLU A 501 -34.24 11.00 -26.07
CA GLU A 501 -33.83 9.60 -26.14
C GLU A 501 -32.83 9.26 -25.02
N MET A 502 -31.81 10.10 -24.82
CA MET A 502 -30.81 9.91 -23.76
C MET A 502 -31.45 9.97 -22.36
N SER A 503 -32.35 10.92 -22.12
CA SER A 503 -33.02 11.10 -20.82
C SER A 503 -33.93 9.91 -20.48
N LEU A 504 -34.63 9.39 -21.49
CA LEU A 504 -35.46 8.19 -21.36
C LEU A 504 -34.61 6.95 -21.06
N ALA A 505 -33.51 6.74 -21.78
CA ALA A 505 -32.60 5.61 -21.59
C ALA A 505 -31.92 5.61 -20.21
N LEU A 506 -31.67 6.79 -19.64
CA LEU A 506 -31.02 6.95 -18.33
C LEU A 506 -32.00 6.95 -17.16
N GLU A 507 -33.29 7.21 -17.37
CA GLU A 507 -34.26 7.50 -16.30
C GLU A 507 -33.81 8.71 -15.44
N MET A 508 -33.30 9.78 -16.09
CA MET A 508 -32.75 10.97 -15.41
C MET A 508 -33.07 12.24 -16.20
N ARG A 509 -33.28 13.37 -15.51
CA ARG A 509 -33.43 14.69 -16.16
C ARG A 509 -32.06 15.35 -16.32
N PRO A 510 -31.72 15.90 -17.51
CA PRO A 510 -30.47 16.60 -17.73
C PRO A 510 -30.47 17.99 -17.12
N ARG A 511 -29.29 18.41 -16.65
CA ARG A 511 -29.00 19.77 -16.21
C ARG A 511 -27.93 20.38 -17.12
N LEU A 512 -28.20 21.55 -17.71
CA LEU A 512 -27.24 22.31 -18.51
C LEU A 512 -26.33 23.10 -17.58
N VAL A 513 -25.02 22.94 -17.71
CA VAL A 513 -24.03 23.78 -17.01
C VAL A 513 -22.98 24.26 -18.01
N ASP A 514 -22.70 25.57 -18.03
CA ASP A 514 -21.63 26.18 -18.83
C ASP A 514 -20.57 26.77 -17.90
N SER A 515 -19.30 26.39 -18.11
CA SER A 515 -18.15 26.94 -17.37
C SER A 515 -17.99 28.45 -17.50
N GLN A 516 -18.65 29.11 -18.46
CA GLN A 516 -18.54 30.56 -18.68
C GLN A 516 -18.83 31.45 -17.45
N TYR A 517 -19.62 30.94 -16.50
CA TYR A 517 -20.02 31.65 -15.28
C TYR A 517 -18.98 31.53 -14.15
N LEU A 518 -18.05 30.57 -14.26
CA LEU A 518 -16.96 30.33 -13.30
C LEU A 518 -15.58 30.67 -13.89
N PHE A 519 -15.37 30.43 -15.18
CA PHE A 519 -14.07 30.40 -15.86
C PHE A 519 -14.04 31.20 -17.16
N ARG A 520 -12.84 31.52 -17.66
CA ARG A 520 -12.67 32.27 -18.92
C ARG A 520 -12.87 31.43 -20.18
N ALA A 521 -13.12 30.12 -20.07
CA ALA A 521 -13.51 29.26 -21.20
C ALA A 521 -14.99 28.87 -21.13
N ARG A 522 -15.70 28.91 -22.27
CA ARG A 522 -17.08 28.38 -22.39
C ARG A 522 -17.09 26.88 -22.61
N ARG A 523 -17.90 26.12 -21.89
CA ARG A 523 -18.10 24.68 -22.10
C ARG A 523 -19.51 24.26 -21.65
N PRO A 524 -20.57 24.66 -22.39
CA PRO A 524 -21.94 24.21 -22.11
C PRO A 524 -22.02 22.70 -22.31
N ARG A 525 -22.55 21.99 -21.31
CA ARG A 525 -22.73 20.53 -21.27
C ARG A 525 -24.00 20.14 -20.53
N LEU A 526 -24.60 19.03 -20.96
CA LEU A 526 -25.72 18.41 -20.29
C LEU A 526 -25.20 17.32 -19.35
N PHE A 527 -25.68 17.36 -18.11
CA PHE A 527 -25.33 16.43 -17.04
C PHE A 527 -26.58 15.70 -16.57
N TRP A 528 -26.61 14.38 -16.74
CA TRP A 528 -27.67 13.52 -16.20
C TRP A 528 -27.18 12.89 -14.90
N PHE A 529 -27.92 13.09 -13.82
CA PHE A 529 -27.60 12.47 -12.54
C PHE A 529 -28.84 12.12 -11.72
N SER A 530 -28.71 11.10 -10.87
CA SER A 530 -29.85 10.44 -10.18
C SER A 530 -30.16 11.03 -8.81
N VAL A 531 -29.81 12.30 -8.60
CA VAL A 531 -30.00 13.05 -7.35
C VAL A 531 -30.63 14.38 -7.74
N ASP A 532 -31.60 14.85 -6.97
CA ASP A 532 -32.13 16.20 -7.15
C ASP A 532 -31.33 17.19 -6.31
N LEU A 533 -31.04 18.35 -6.89
CA LEU A 533 -30.27 19.40 -6.22
C LEU A 533 -31.17 20.14 -5.23
N VAL A 534 -30.73 20.25 -3.99
CA VAL A 534 -31.36 21.12 -2.99
C VAL A 534 -31.11 22.58 -3.37
N SER A 535 -32.13 23.43 -3.32
CA SER A 535 -31.98 24.85 -3.64
C SER A 535 -30.93 25.52 -2.75
N HIS A 536 -30.02 26.29 -3.35
CA HIS A 536 -28.97 27.05 -2.65
C HIS A 536 -29.00 28.51 -3.11
N GLU A 537 -28.81 29.46 -2.19
CA GLU A 537 -29.01 30.90 -2.46
C GLU A 537 -28.02 31.48 -3.49
N GLU A 538 -26.82 30.90 -3.57
CA GLU A 538 -25.79 31.29 -4.55
C GLU A 538 -25.87 30.55 -5.90
N VAL A 539 -26.87 29.69 -6.13
CA VAL A 539 -27.00 28.89 -7.36
C VAL A 539 -28.31 29.24 -8.07
N GLU A 540 -28.20 29.90 -9.22
CA GLU A 540 -29.37 30.18 -10.07
C GLU A 540 -29.74 28.92 -10.87
N VAL A 541 -31.03 28.54 -10.85
CA VAL A 541 -31.57 27.44 -11.66
C VAL A 541 -32.68 28.00 -12.55
N ARG A 542 -32.60 27.76 -13.86
CA ARG A 542 -33.64 28.12 -14.84
C ARG A 542 -34.25 26.85 -15.43
N GLU A 543 -35.55 26.70 -15.29
CA GLU A 543 -36.28 25.57 -15.86
C GLU A 543 -36.50 25.79 -17.36
N HIS A 544 -36.12 24.82 -18.18
CA HIS A 544 -36.50 24.73 -19.59
C HIS A 544 -37.33 23.46 -19.81
N GLU A 545 -37.90 23.29 -21.00
CA GLU A 545 -38.77 22.12 -21.29
C GLU A 545 -38.02 20.79 -21.10
N LEU A 546 -36.83 20.66 -21.71
CA LEU A 546 -36.08 19.39 -21.78
C LEU A 546 -34.99 19.23 -20.70
N PHE A 547 -34.51 20.33 -20.10
CA PHE A 547 -33.43 20.35 -19.12
C PHE A 547 -33.58 21.55 -18.17
N ASP A 548 -32.80 21.57 -17.08
CA ASP A 548 -32.69 22.74 -16.20
C ASP A 548 -31.29 23.37 -16.35
N GLU A 549 -31.18 24.67 -16.61
CA GLU A 549 -29.88 25.37 -16.63
C GLU A 549 -29.47 25.69 -15.19
N VAL A 550 -28.34 25.16 -14.74
CA VAL A 550 -27.78 25.39 -13.40
C VAL A 550 -26.55 26.28 -13.52
N ILE A 551 -26.57 27.42 -12.84
CA ILE A 551 -25.59 28.48 -12.96
C ILE A 551 -24.87 28.65 -11.63
N TYR A 552 -23.58 28.29 -11.65
CA TYR A 552 -22.63 28.57 -10.59
C TYR A 552 -21.84 29.83 -11.00
N GLY A 553 -21.88 30.89 -10.19
CA GLY A 553 -21.19 32.15 -10.47
C GLY A 553 -19.94 32.30 -9.63
N ALA A 554 -18.80 32.72 -10.21
CA ALA A 554 -17.60 33.00 -9.42
C ALA A 554 -16.70 34.05 -10.08
N ALA A 555 -15.74 34.57 -9.30
CA ALA A 555 -14.69 35.42 -9.82
C ALA A 555 -13.73 34.61 -10.72
N THR A 556 -13.62 35.00 -11.99
CA THR A 556 -12.73 34.34 -12.95
C THR A 556 -11.25 34.49 -12.58
N GLU A 557 -10.48 33.47 -12.93
CA GLU A 557 -9.03 33.40 -12.85
C GLU A 557 -8.31 34.59 -13.52
N PRO A 558 -7.19 35.07 -12.93
CA PRO A 558 -6.35 36.10 -13.54
C PRO A 558 -5.51 35.51 -14.68
N MET A 559 -5.56 36.12 -15.86
CA MET A 559 -4.86 35.60 -17.06
C MET A 559 -3.34 35.52 -16.89
N SER A 560 -2.73 36.36 -16.04
CA SER A 560 -1.30 36.29 -15.71
C SER A 560 -0.88 34.98 -15.05
N SER A 561 -1.80 34.27 -14.39
CA SER A 561 -1.56 32.95 -13.82
C SER A 561 -1.88 31.80 -14.79
N VAL A 562 -2.53 32.10 -15.92
CA VAL A 562 -2.94 31.13 -16.95
C VAL A 562 -1.93 31.05 -18.09
N LEU A 563 -1.52 32.21 -18.61
CA LEU A 563 -0.70 32.31 -19.82
C LEU A 563 0.76 31.94 -19.56
N CYS A 564 1.50 31.65 -20.62
CA CYS A 564 2.96 31.62 -20.55
C CYS A 564 3.53 33.01 -20.19
N PRO A 565 4.71 33.09 -19.54
CA PRO A 565 5.42 34.35 -19.35
C PRO A 565 5.54 35.16 -20.64
N GLY A 566 5.48 36.48 -20.53
CA GLY A 566 5.50 37.40 -21.68
C GLY A 566 4.22 37.44 -22.53
N CYS A 567 3.30 36.50 -22.36
CA CYS A 567 2.10 36.39 -23.19
C CYS A 567 0.90 37.15 -22.60
N ARG A 568 0.08 37.78 -23.46
CA ARG A 568 -1.09 38.59 -23.07
C ARG A 568 -2.36 38.24 -23.83
N TRP A 569 -3.51 38.45 -23.20
CA TRP A 569 -4.83 38.34 -23.85
C TRP A 569 -5.55 39.68 -23.81
N ILE A 570 -5.08 40.61 -24.65
CA ILE A 570 -5.54 42.01 -24.69
C ILE A 570 -7.09 42.15 -24.74
N PRO A 571 -7.85 41.34 -25.50
CA PRO A 571 -9.32 41.39 -25.43
C PRO A 571 -9.89 41.11 -24.03
N GLY A 572 -9.39 40.08 -23.34
CA GLY A 572 -9.86 39.70 -21.99
C GLY A 572 -9.29 40.53 -20.84
N GLU A 573 -8.27 41.35 -21.11
CA GLU A 573 -7.79 42.44 -20.25
C GLU A 573 -8.68 43.69 -20.36
N ARG A 574 -9.24 43.95 -21.55
CA ARG A 574 -10.16 45.08 -21.80
C ARG A 574 -11.59 44.81 -21.36
N ASP A 575 -12.03 43.55 -21.46
CA ASP A 575 -13.36 43.10 -21.07
C ASP A 575 -13.24 41.83 -20.20
N SER A 576 -13.66 41.94 -18.94
CA SER A 576 -13.67 40.82 -17.99
C SER A 576 -14.83 39.84 -18.20
N GLY A 577 -15.89 40.23 -18.92
CA GLY A 577 -16.97 39.35 -19.36
C GLY A 577 -16.59 38.48 -20.56
N LYS A 578 -15.47 38.80 -21.22
CA LYS A 578 -14.98 38.10 -22.41
C LYS A 578 -14.57 36.66 -22.08
N ARG A 579 -14.94 35.72 -22.97
CA ARG A 579 -14.61 34.28 -22.87
C ARG A 579 -13.92 33.74 -24.12
N PHE A 580 -13.17 32.65 -23.95
CA PHE A 580 -12.75 31.74 -25.01
C PHE A 580 -13.90 30.79 -25.40
N PRO A 581 -14.00 30.36 -26.67
CA PRO A 581 -15.02 29.41 -27.09
C PRO A 581 -14.65 28.01 -26.58
N THR A 582 -15.59 27.07 -26.67
CA THR A 582 -15.33 25.68 -26.29
C THR A 582 -14.14 25.10 -27.03
N PHE A 583 -13.16 24.62 -26.26
CA PHE A 583 -11.98 23.96 -26.79
C PHE A 583 -12.39 22.67 -27.51
N THR A 584 -12.25 22.71 -28.83
CA THR A 584 -12.42 21.56 -29.71
C THR A 584 -11.08 20.84 -29.88
N ARG A 585 -11.14 19.59 -30.35
CA ARG A 585 -9.93 18.80 -30.60
C ARG A 585 -9.01 19.48 -31.61
N ALA A 586 -7.71 19.52 -31.33
CA ALA A 586 -6.72 19.87 -32.34
C ALA A 586 -6.66 18.76 -33.40
N ILE A 587 -6.95 19.11 -34.65
CA ILE A 587 -6.86 18.18 -35.78
C ILE A 587 -6.26 18.95 -36.96
N PRO A 588 -4.92 18.99 -37.14
CA PRO A 588 -4.30 19.57 -38.33
C PRO A 588 -4.80 18.86 -39.60
N ARG A 589 -5.05 19.63 -40.65
CA ARG A 589 -5.56 19.15 -41.94
C ARG A 589 -4.81 19.83 -43.10
N PRO A 590 -4.53 19.11 -44.20
CA PRO A 590 -3.95 19.72 -45.39
C PRO A 590 -4.97 20.54 -46.22
N ARG A 591 -6.26 20.46 -45.89
CA ARG A 591 -7.38 21.10 -46.60
C ARG A 591 -8.49 21.46 -45.60
N PRO A 592 -9.30 22.51 -45.85
CA PRO A 592 -10.37 22.90 -44.94
C PRO A 592 -11.43 21.78 -44.79
N PRO A 593 -12.11 21.67 -43.62
CA PRO A 593 -13.30 20.85 -43.46
C PRO A 593 -14.42 21.25 -44.44
N LYS A 594 -15.32 20.32 -44.78
CA LYS A 594 -16.42 20.58 -45.74
C LYS A 594 -17.37 21.71 -45.33
N ALA A 595 -17.70 21.79 -44.04
CA ALA A 595 -18.57 22.82 -43.47
C ALA A 595 -18.06 23.18 -42.05
N PRO A 596 -17.05 24.04 -41.93
CA PRO A 596 -16.47 24.39 -40.65
C PRO A 596 -17.33 25.45 -39.94
N ALA A 597 -17.64 25.21 -38.66
CA ALA A 597 -18.44 26.12 -37.84
C ALA A 597 -17.81 27.52 -37.75
N GLY A 598 -18.62 28.56 -37.90
CA GLY A 598 -18.20 29.97 -37.86
C GLY A 598 -17.40 30.47 -39.05
N LEU A 599 -17.34 29.73 -40.17
CA LEU A 599 -16.64 30.19 -41.40
C LEU A 599 -17.15 31.56 -41.87
N ALA A 600 -18.47 31.78 -41.86
CA ALA A 600 -19.10 33.03 -42.31
C ALA A 600 -18.97 34.19 -41.29
N SER A 601 -18.58 33.92 -40.05
CA SER A 601 -18.43 34.91 -38.97
C SER A 601 -16.97 35.18 -38.61
N THR A 602 -16.02 34.70 -39.41
CA THR A 602 -14.58 34.90 -39.21
C THR A 602 -14.07 35.94 -40.20
N SER A 603 -13.35 36.94 -39.70
CA SER A 603 -12.62 37.97 -40.45
C SER A 603 -11.62 37.36 -41.44
N GLU A 604 -11.28 38.11 -42.48
CA GLU A 604 -10.29 37.67 -43.47
C GLU A 604 -8.93 37.41 -42.80
N GLU A 605 -8.51 38.27 -41.87
CA GLU A 605 -7.27 38.06 -41.10
C GLU A 605 -7.34 36.79 -40.23
N GLY A 606 -8.51 36.48 -39.66
CA GLY A 606 -8.76 35.22 -38.96
C GLY A 606 -8.67 34.00 -39.87
N LEU A 607 -9.25 34.08 -41.07
CA LEU A 607 -9.17 33.03 -42.09
C LEU A 607 -7.75 32.80 -42.60
N GLN A 608 -6.94 33.86 -42.76
CA GLN A 608 -5.53 33.72 -43.11
C GLN A 608 -4.71 33.06 -42.00
N ARG A 609 -4.96 33.40 -40.72
CA ARG A 609 -4.34 32.71 -39.56
C ARG A 609 -4.76 31.24 -39.49
N TRP A 610 -6.04 30.94 -39.66
CA TRP A 610 -6.60 29.59 -39.69
C TRP A 610 -5.98 28.72 -40.79
N LYS A 611 -5.79 29.29 -41.98
CA LYS A 611 -5.11 28.65 -43.11
C LYS A 611 -3.62 28.41 -42.84
N LYS A 612 -2.93 29.38 -42.22
CA LYS A 612 -1.50 29.26 -41.85
C LYS A 612 -1.28 28.13 -40.83
N ASP A 613 -2.19 27.96 -39.88
CA ASP A 613 -2.15 26.89 -38.86
C ASP A 613 -2.77 25.56 -39.34
N GLY A 614 -2.87 25.32 -40.65
CA GLY A 614 -3.30 24.03 -41.19
C GLY A 614 -4.73 23.63 -40.78
N TYR A 615 -5.64 24.59 -40.68
CA TYR A 615 -7.07 24.37 -40.41
C TYR A 615 -7.37 23.60 -39.10
N ARG A 616 -6.50 23.72 -38.10
CA ARG A 616 -6.42 22.85 -36.89
C ARG A 616 -7.63 22.90 -35.96
N TYR A 617 -8.21 24.09 -35.77
CA TYR A 617 -9.44 24.35 -35.00
C TYR A 617 -10.53 24.94 -35.91
N PRO A 618 -11.78 25.13 -35.45
CA PRO A 618 -12.78 25.90 -36.18
C PRO A 618 -12.32 27.36 -36.45
N PRO A 619 -12.65 27.95 -37.62
CA PRO A 619 -12.24 29.30 -38.04
C PRO A 619 -12.34 30.39 -36.97
N TYR A 620 -13.46 30.45 -36.24
CA TYR A 620 -13.71 31.46 -35.22
C TYR A 620 -12.64 31.47 -34.10
N THR A 621 -11.93 30.37 -33.89
CA THR A 621 -10.83 30.27 -32.89
C THR A 621 -9.67 31.22 -33.20
N TYR A 622 -9.55 31.66 -34.46
CA TYR A 622 -8.49 32.52 -34.95
C TYR A 622 -8.90 33.99 -35.03
N GLU A 623 -10.12 34.33 -34.58
CA GLU A 623 -10.52 35.73 -34.39
C GLU A 623 -9.66 36.42 -33.35
N ARG A 624 -9.35 37.71 -33.59
CA ARG A 624 -8.43 38.50 -32.74
C ARG A 624 -8.82 38.44 -31.26
N ASP A 625 -10.12 38.42 -31.02
CA ASP A 625 -10.78 38.29 -29.71
C ASP A 625 -10.40 37.04 -28.90
N TYR A 626 -9.83 36.00 -29.52
CA TYR A 626 -9.42 34.74 -28.89
C TYR A 626 -7.92 34.44 -29.05
N MET A 627 -7.16 35.35 -29.65
CA MET A 627 -5.71 35.18 -29.85
C MET A 627 -4.92 35.65 -28.62
N ILE A 628 -3.85 34.92 -28.33
CA ILE A 628 -2.81 35.31 -27.37
C ILE A 628 -1.71 36.04 -28.14
N GLU A 629 -1.28 37.19 -27.62
CA GLU A 629 -0.16 37.98 -28.13
C GLU A 629 1.11 37.61 -27.36
N GLU A 630 2.15 37.15 -28.06
CA GLU A 630 3.49 36.90 -27.52
C GLU A 630 4.34 38.20 -27.57
N GLU A 631 5.51 38.22 -26.90
CA GLU A 631 6.34 39.44 -26.74
C GLU A 631 6.82 40.06 -28.06
N ASP A 632 6.94 39.26 -29.13
CA ASP A 632 7.30 39.69 -30.48
C ASP A 632 6.10 40.22 -31.29
N GLY A 633 4.90 40.29 -30.67
CA GLY A 633 3.65 40.64 -31.31
C GLY A 633 3.00 39.50 -32.11
N HIS A 634 3.52 38.27 -32.01
CA HIS A 634 2.92 37.13 -32.69
C HIS A 634 1.57 36.75 -32.05
N LEU A 635 0.54 36.58 -32.90
CA LEU A 635 -0.79 36.14 -32.48
C LEU A 635 -0.95 34.63 -32.71
N ARG A 636 -1.10 33.87 -31.61
CA ARG A 636 -1.34 32.42 -31.62
C ARG A 636 -2.58 32.00 -30.82
N PRO A 637 -3.17 30.81 -31.07
CA PRO A 637 -4.16 30.22 -30.17
C PRO A 637 -3.53 29.86 -28.80
N LEU A 638 -4.40 29.55 -27.82
CA LEU A 638 -3.98 28.97 -26.54
C LEU A 638 -3.22 27.65 -26.73
N LYS A 639 -2.05 27.55 -26.08
CA LYS A 639 -1.23 26.32 -25.94
C LYS A 639 -1.91 25.33 -25.00
N ALA A 640 -1.55 24.05 -25.07
CA ALA A 640 -2.11 22.99 -24.24
C ALA A 640 -1.97 23.29 -22.74
N CYS A 641 -0.82 23.84 -22.33
CA CYS A 641 -0.59 24.21 -20.93
C CYS A 641 -1.48 25.34 -20.41
N GLU A 642 -1.96 26.22 -21.28
CA GLU A 642 -2.88 27.30 -20.94
C GLU A 642 -4.33 26.77 -20.93
N ARG A 643 -4.65 25.84 -21.84
CA ARG A 643 -5.95 25.14 -21.89
C ARG A 643 -6.16 24.21 -20.69
N GLU A 644 -5.11 23.55 -20.18
CA GLU A 644 -5.16 22.75 -18.94
C GLU A 644 -5.71 23.59 -17.79
N VAL A 645 -5.10 24.76 -17.54
CA VAL A 645 -5.46 25.64 -16.43
C VAL A 645 -6.89 26.17 -16.58
N LEU A 646 -7.26 26.61 -17.80
CA LEU A 646 -8.62 27.06 -18.16
C LEU A 646 -9.70 25.97 -18.13
N MET A 647 -9.33 24.72 -17.83
CA MET A 647 -10.23 23.56 -17.74
C MET A 647 -10.20 22.90 -16.35
N GLY A 648 -9.46 23.46 -15.39
CA GLY A 648 -9.31 22.94 -14.01
C GLY A 648 -8.17 21.94 -13.80
N PHE A 649 -7.30 21.75 -14.79
CA PHE A 649 -6.15 20.83 -14.73
C PHE A 649 -4.84 21.55 -14.41
N LYS A 650 -3.96 20.86 -13.69
CA LYS A 650 -2.59 21.34 -13.36
C LYS A 650 -1.79 21.58 -14.65
N LYS A 651 -0.91 22.59 -14.65
CA LYS A 651 -0.02 22.86 -15.79
C LYS A 651 0.93 21.67 -16.00
N GLY A 652 0.92 21.10 -17.20
CA GLY A 652 1.65 19.87 -17.53
C GLY A 652 0.90 18.56 -17.27
N HIS A 653 -0.39 18.59 -16.92
CA HIS A 653 -1.21 17.39 -16.64
C HIS A 653 -1.17 16.36 -17.79
N THR A 654 -1.19 16.83 -19.04
CA THR A 654 -1.25 15.98 -20.23
C THR A 654 0.12 15.63 -20.84
N MET A 655 1.23 15.93 -20.16
CA MET A 655 2.58 15.62 -20.69
C MET A 655 2.80 14.11 -20.88
N ASP A 656 2.23 13.28 -20.00
CA ASP A 656 2.35 11.81 -20.05
C ASP A 656 1.57 11.15 -21.21
N LEU A 657 0.81 11.92 -22.00
CA LEU A 657 0.34 11.48 -23.32
C LEU A 657 1.52 11.13 -24.24
N ALA A 658 2.71 11.68 -24.03
CA ALA A 658 3.93 11.22 -24.67
C ALA A 658 4.50 9.97 -23.98
N ARG A 659 4.94 8.96 -24.75
CA ARG A 659 5.68 7.80 -24.19
C ARG A 659 7.16 8.12 -23.88
N LYS A 660 7.74 9.09 -24.58
CA LYS A 660 9.10 9.63 -24.38
C LYS A 660 9.06 11.15 -24.57
N PRO A 661 9.99 11.93 -24.00
CA PRO A 661 10.13 13.34 -24.31
C PRO A 661 10.29 13.55 -25.83
N PRO A 662 9.64 14.57 -26.43
CA PRO A 662 9.78 14.85 -27.85
C PRO A 662 11.12 15.54 -28.16
N GLU A 663 11.89 14.96 -29.07
CA GLU A 663 13.24 15.41 -29.42
C GLU A 663 13.18 16.43 -30.57
N SER A 664 12.42 16.14 -31.64
CA SER A 664 12.32 17.02 -32.80
C SER A 664 11.23 18.10 -32.69
N PRO A 665 11.30 19.21 -33.44
CA PRO A 665 10.22 20.20 -33.51
C PRO A 665 8.88 19.60 -33.95
N GLU A 666 8.89 18.62 -34.85
CA GLU A 666 7.70 17.90 -35.33
C GLU A 666 7.11 17.01 -34.24
N GLU A 667 7.95 16.30 -33.47
CA GLU A 667 7.50 15.54 -32.30
C GLU A 667 6.87 16.46 -31.23
N LYS A 668 7.46 17.65 -31.00
CA LYS A 668 6.94 18.66 -30.06
C LYS A 668 5.58 19.18 -30.50
N GLN A 669 5.42 19.54 -31.77
CA GLN A 669 4.13 20.00 -32.31
C GLN A 669 3.07 18.88 -32.29
N LYS A 670 3.46 17.64 -32.59
CA LYS A 670 2.56 16.48 -32.54
C LYS A 670 2.07 16.20 -31.11
N LEU A 671 2.95 16.33 -30.11
CA LEU A 671 2.55 16.21 -28.71
C LEU A 671 1.61 17.36 -28.32
N GLU A 672 1.91 18.60 -28.71
CA GLU A 672 1.06 19.75 -28.42
C GLU A 672 -0.36 19.58 -29.00
N ASP A 673 -0.46 19.04 -30.22
CA ASP A 673 -1.74 18.66 -30.84
C ASP A 673 -2.46 17.56 -30.06
N GLN A 674 -1.74 16.50 -29.66
CA GLN A 674 -2.30 15.39 -28.89
C GLN A 674 -2.86 15.87 -27.54
N ARG A 675 -2.12 16.74 -26.84
CA ARG A 675 -2.53 17.38 -25.59
C ARG A 675 -3.76 18.26 -25.78
N CYS A 676 -3.74 19.18 -26.75
CA CYS A 676 -4.89 20.01 -27.07
C CYS A 676 -6.13 19.19 -27.49
N ALA A 677 -5.94 18.05 -28.16
CA ALA A 677 -7.01 17.14 -28.52
C ALA A 677 -7.62 16.41 -27.30
N ALA A 678 -6.80 15.97 -26.35
CA ALA A 678 -7.26 15.33 -25.13
C ALA A 678 -8.02 16.29 -24.21
N ILE A 679 -7.49 17.50 -23.99
CA ILE A 679 -8.15 18.57 -23.22
C ILE A 679 -9.46 19.00 -23.89
N GLY A 680 -9.52 19.00 -25.23
CA GLY A 680 -10.76 19.28 -25.96
C GLY A 680 -11.88 18.27 -25.67
N ASN A 681 -11.53 17.00 -25.42
CA ASN A 681 -12.49 15.95 -25.06
C ASN A 681 -12.89 16.00 -23.58
N ALA A 682 -11.93 16.19 -22.66
CA ALA A 682 -12.16 16.19 -21.22
C ALA A 682 -13.23 17.21 -20.79
N PHE A 683 -14.07 16.88 -19.81
CA PHE A 683 -14.96 17.86 -19.19
C PHE A 683 -14.17 18.90 -18.37
N HIS A 684 -14.85 19.98 -17.99
CA HIS A 684 -14.25 21.03 -17.17
C HIS A 684 -14.23 20.57 -15.70
N ALA A 685 -13.05 20.25 -15.17
CA ALA A 685 -12.91 19.57 -13.87
C ALA A 685 -13.55 20.36 -12.72
N THR A 686 -13.38 21.68 -12.69
CA THR A 686 -13.98 22.54 -11.64
C THR A 686 -15.51 22.66 -11.71
N VAL A 687 -16.11 22.59 -12.90
CA VAL A 687 -17.58 22.55 -13.04
C VAL A 687 -18.11 21.25 -12.47
N VAL A 688 -17.46 20.13 -12.79
CA VAL A 688 -17.84 18.82 -12.24
C VAL A 688 -17.56 18.75 -10.75
N ALA A 689 -16.52 19.41 -10.23
CA ALA A 689 -16.28 19.52 -8.79
C ALA A 689 -17.42 20.25 -8.06
N ALA A 690 -17.83 21.43 -8.57
CA ALA A 690 -18.95 22.19 -8.03
C ALA A 690 -20.28 21.41 -8.10
N LEU A 691 -20.50 20.66 -9.19
CA LEU A 691 -21.70 19.84 -9.36
C LEU A 691 -21.70 18.62 -8.43
N LEU A 692 -20.58 17.92 -8.29
CA LEU A 692 -20.43 16.79 -7.37
C LEU A 692 -20.56 17.21 -5.90
N ASP A 693 -19.98 18.35 -5.52
CA ASP A 693 -20.13 18.92 -4.18
C ASP A 693 -21.60 19.21 -3.88
N HIS A 694 -22.28 19.90 -4.79
CA HIS A 694 -23.70 20.23 -4.68
C HIS A 694 -24.59 18.97 -4.63
N MET A 695 -24.33 17.98 -5.47
CA MET A 695 -25.04 16.69 -5.48
C MET A 695 -24.85 15.91 -4.17
N LEU A 696 -23.61 15.76 -3.69
CA LEU A 696 -23.31 14.95 -2.51
C LEU A 696 -23.78 15.62 -1.22
N TRP A 697 -23.80 16.96 -1.16
CA TRP A 697 -24.49 17.69 -0.11
C TRP A 697 -26.01 17.52 -0.17
N SER A 698 -26.61 17.65 -1.36
CA SER A 698 -28.06 17.44 -1.57
C SER A 698 -28.51 16.03 -1.16
N PHE A 699 -27.64 15.03 -1.37
CA PHE A 699 -27.86 13.64 -0.96
C PHE A 699 -27.52 13.35 0.52
N GLY A 700 -26.96 14.33 1.25
CA GLY A 700 -26.61 14.20 2.67
C GLY A 700 -25.32 13.44 2.99
N VAL A 701 -24.40 13.28 2.02
CA VAL A 701 -23.13 12.54 2.19
C VAL A 701 -22.04 13.39 2.87
N LYS A 702 -22.02 14.71 2.61
CA LYS A 702 -21.03 15.65 3.14
C LYS A 702 -21.64 17.04 3.35
N PRO A 703 -21.04 17.90 4.21
CA PRO A 703 -21.34 19.34 4.18
C PRO A 703 -20.94 19.93 2.82
N LEU A 704 -21.65 20.97 2.38
CA LEU A 704 -21.32 21.73 1.18
C LEU A 704 -19.97 22.45 1.37
N VAL A 705 -19.07 22.37 0.40
CA VAL A 705 -17.85 23.19 0.35
C VAL A 705 -18.15 24.52 -0.35
N GLY A 706 -18.99 24.48 -1.39
CA GLY A 706 -19.42 25.65 -2.14
C GLY A 706 -18.53 25.91 -3.36
N HIS A 707 -19.15 26.32 -4.45
CA HIS A 707 -18.47 26.55 -5.72
C HIS A 707 -17.48 27.73 -5.66
N HIS A 708 -17.75 28.74 -4.83
CA HIS A 708 -16.83 29.83 -4.52
C HIS A 708 -15.49 29.32 -3.95
N GLU A 709 -15.53 28.56 -2.86
CA GLU A 709 -14.32 27.99 -2.21
C GLU A 709 -13.55 27.06 -3.17
N ILE A 710 -14.24 26.25 -3.97
CA ILE A 710 -13.61 25.38 -4.98
C ILE A 710 -12.84 26.21 -6.02
N VAL A 711 -13.41 27.34 -6.49
CA VAL A 711 -12.75 28.24 -7.45
C VAL A 711 -11.62 29.03 -6.81
N GLU A 712 -11.78 29.54 -5.58
CA GLU A 712 -10.74 30.28 -4.86
C GLU A 712 -9.54 29.40 -4.47
N SER A 713 -9.81 28.17 -4.03
CA SER A 713 -8.78 27.16 -3.76
C SER A 713 -7.98 26.84 -5.02
N TRP A 714 -8.66 26.64 -6.16
CA TRP A 714 -8.03 26.44 -7.46
C TRP A 714 -7.20 27.66 -7.90
N ALA A 715 -7.75 28.88 -7.81
CA ALA A 715 -7.02 30.10 -8.13
C ALA A 715 -5.78 30.29 -7.25
N SER A 716 -5.84 29.85 -5.99
CA SER A 716 -4.72 29.86 -5.04
C SER A 716 -3.69 28.76 -5.31
N GLU A 717 -4.11 27.60 -5.84
CA GLU A 717 -3.21 26.56 -6.35
C GLU A 717 -2.41 27.07 -7.56
N ILE A 718 -3.08 27.65 -8.57
CA ILE A 718 -2.41 28.19 -9.76
C ILE A 718 -1.40 29.28 -9.38
N LYS A 719 -1.77 30.23 -8.49
CA LYS A 719 -0.87 31.30 -8.04
C LYS A 719 0.40 30.76 -7.39
N ARG A 720 0.29 29.75 -6.52
CA ARG A 720 1.45 29.10 -5.87
C ARG A 720 2.37 28.41 -6.89
N LEU A 721 1.79 27.70 -7.85
CA LEU A 721 2.56 27.03 -8.92
C LEU A 721 3.26 28.03 -9.85
N ALA A 722 2.69 29.23 -10.05
CA ALA A 722 3.35 30.30 -10.78
C ALA A 722 4.55 30.88 -10.02
N THR A 723 4.48 31.01 -8.69
CA THR A 723 5.59 31.59 -7.89
C THR A 723 6.79 30.65 -7.75
N VAL A 724 6.55 29.34 -7.64
CA VAL A 724 7.64 28.34 -7.54
C VAL A 724 8.50 28.30 -8.81
N ALA A 725 7.91 28.60 -9.98
CA ALA A 725 8.64 28.63 -11.24
C ALA A 725 9.68 29.77 -11.33
N GLU A 726 9.47 30.90 -10.63
CA GLU A 726 10.40 32.05 -10.63
C GLU A 726 11.63 31.82 -9.72
N VAL A 727 11.58 30.86 -8.79
CA VAL A 727 12.66 30.60 -7.82
C VAL A 727 13.71 29.61 -8.35
N HIS A 728 13.41 28.91 -9.45
CA HIS A 728 14.28 27.87 -10.02
C HIS A 728 15.24 28.34 -11.13
N GLU A 729 15.35 29.65 -11.41
CA GLU A 729 16.50 30.22 -12.13
C GLU A 729 17.74 30.33 -11.21
N VAL A 730 18.25 29.18 -10.79
CA VAL A 730 19.61 29.06 -10.26
C VAL A 730 20.38 28.15 -11.21
N GLU A 731 21.43 28.70 -11.84
CA GLU A 731 22.28 27.94 -12.75
C GLU A 731 22.83 26.69 -12.06
N VAL A 732 22.43 25.52 -12.54
CA VAL A 732 23.13 24.26 -12.22
C VAL A 732 24.46 24.30 -12.97
N VAL A 733 25.50 24.74 -12.27
CA VAL A 733 26.88 24.55 -12.70
C VAL A 733 27.09 23.04 -12.89
N LEU A 734 27.28 22.62 -14.15
CA LEU A 734 27.63 21.25 -14.48
C LEU A 734 28.98 20.92 -13.83
N ASP A 735 28.95 20.14 -12.76
CA ASP A 735 30.16 19.75 -12.05
C ASP A 735 31.04 18.92 -12.99
N GLN A 736 32.23 19.45 -13.30
CA GLN A 736 33.12 18.87 -14.30
C GLN A 736 33.91 17.74 -13.65
N ALA A 737 33.63 16.51 -14.06
CA ALA A 737 34.41 15.34 -13.66
C ALA A 737 35.92 15.59 -13.90
N PRO A 738 36.79 15.55 -12.86
CA PRO A 738 38.22 15.78 -13.02
C PRO A 738 38.87 14.72 -13.90
N LYS A 739 39.64 15.14 -14.90
CA LYS A 739 40.47 14.26 -15.73
C LYS A 739 41.87 14.10 -15.14
N GLY A 740 42.22 12.90 -14.68
CA GLY A 740 43.58 12.53 -14.24
C GLY A 740 43.98 13.14 -12.89
N GLU A 741 44.99 12.63 -12.18
CA GLU A 741 45.97 11.58 -12.51
C GLU A 741 46.19 10.63 -11.30
N ASP A 742 46.62 9.40 -11.58
CA ASP A 742 47.29 8.50 -10.62
C ASP A 742 48.77 8.91 -10.54
N PRO A 743 49.34 9.22 -9.36
CA PRO A 743 50.13 8.18 -8.66
C PRO A 743 50.20 8.31 -7.11
N GLY A 744 49.85 7.27 -6.36
CA GLY A 744 50.19 7.18 -4.91
C GLY A 744 49.47 6.13 -4.09
#